data_AF-A0A395M490-F1
#
_entry.id   AF-A0A395M490-F1
#
_cell.length_a   1.000
_cell.length_b   1.000
_cell.length_c   1.000
_cell.angle_alpha   90.00
_cell.angle_beta   90.00
_cell.angle_gamma   90.00
#
_symmetry.space_group_name_H-M   'P 1'
#
loop_
_entity.id
_entity.type
_entity.pdbx_description
1 polymer ?
#
loop_
_entity_poly.entity_id
_entity_poly.type
_entity_poly.pdbx_seq_one_letter_code
_entity_poly.pdbx_strand_id
1 'polypeptide(L)'
;MPIDSNFICMRLVAYSRIFLALAFLWLPALLCAQTLAPLLRASHPLAAEGSEPAHFPLQRLGVGTFRILAVMVEFQADTDPRTTGNGQFGGLPYLVAAGDTVIDPLPHDRAYFQRKLEFLKNYFETCSDGKTQIRYSIPERIYRVSKVMSEYSPRRGEDNRRLAELVREVWTLVDAQSPEIDFSQFDCFIIFHAGVGRDIDLVSLLGADPTPFDLPSLTFNLSSFRRVFGSAFNGFAVRGGVRITNTSLLPATETREVEVVGGRTLIELSTNGLLCASFASFLGVPDLFNTTNGRSGIGRFGLLDGEGFFNYNGALPPEPSAWERLVLGWATPVDVLATNQTLRLYAQGLHQQPDSVIYRVPISSREYFLLENRQRNARGQGITLTLFQRGQLRQLTFTRDEPGFSFGSISKLDGQIVACSNYEWTLPGATIGNRQFDGGVLIWRISEDLIAERRESNRINALEPRAVFLLEADGSQDIGQNYGIQDAGNGTQSGVVFDAFFQGNIAPFYRNFIDDNTAPSTRSARNAPTQIRFSLFSAPAPIMTAQVQRGSAFLRPLPNFPLQLSGNFDRQASPTVLDSLVIVQNASGAVFVNGVRLASFSSRLKPAARSDVILGASGDTLMAFLRATSQVLQRRFSAPITALSLESATSPEVRCRIGTAAGTIFRGVISSDGIRILDSVQLSSRPIVSLTETLQVAEDVAQFGTTRWTFGQSPAKAAAATGLSRGWIGTVILRNNTLLFLREGGETLRLAVPAQAPIQASPVFADLEHRGELAVLVAADDKIFAYTPDGIPVTNFPIRTFSAKPLAGSPIVADLDGDTFEDIILHTTDGRLLGYNRRGELLFATAIAENTETTPAVSLSLDGTRLWLYSLDRNGFLQGFELPRSSANVAWFSLYANARNSNTLQTQRTPNWQPVTISEFFPAQSVYNYPNPAREQTHFRFFLRENTRVTIQVFSLTGKKIWEQTVDGRGGTDNEVTWNLADVQSGIYYAVLTPLNRESESVRLKVAVVK
;
A
#
# COMPACT_ATOMS: atom_id res chain seq x y z
N MET A 1 -10.38 -48.50 -0.91
CA MET A 1 -11.29 -47.54 -1.58
C MET A 1 -11.50 -46.35 -0.65
N PRO A 2 -10.81 -45.23 -0.87
CA PRO A 2 -11.08 -43.98 -0.19
C PRO A 2 -11.80 -42.99 -1.12
N ILE A 3 -12.62 -42.15 -0.51
CA ILE A 3 -13.54 -41.19 -1.12
C ILE A 3 -12.79 -39.89 -1.41
N ASP A 4 -12.85 -39.42 -2.65
CA ASP A 4 -12.27 -38.17 -3.13
C ASP A 4 -12.84 -36.94 -2.39
N SER A 5 -11.95 -36.21 -1.70
CA SER A 5 -12.29 -35.03 -0.89
C SER A 5 -12.23 -33.70 -1.66
N ASN A 6 -11.93 -33.72 -2.96
CA ASN A 6 -11.70 -32.50 -3.76
C ASN A 6 -12.83 -32.12 -4.74
N PHE A 7 -13.98 -32.79 -4.67
CA PHE A 7 -15.18 -32.44 -5.46
C PHE A 7 -16.31 -31.78 -4.65
N ILE A 8 -16.09 -31.47 -3.37
CA ILE A 8 -17.09 -30.86 -2.47
C ILE A 8 -16.81 -29.38 -2.15
N CYS A 9 -15.62 -28.85 -2.43
CA CYS A 9 -15.27 -27.47 -2.03
C CYS A 9 -15.74 -26.36 -2.99
N MET A 10 -16.19 -26.68 -4.21
CA MET A 10 -16.55 -25.67 -5.22
C MET A 10 -18.06 -25.52 -5.49
N ARG A 11 -18.92 -26.31 -4.81
CA ARG A 11 -20.38 -26.11 -4.80
C ARG A 11 -20.97 -25.72 -3.44
N LEU A 12 -20.18 -25.74 -2.36
CA LEU A 12 -20.62 -25.29 -1.02
C LEU A 12 -20.46 -23.79 -0.77
N VAL A 13 -19.77 -23.06 -1.65
CA VAL A 13 -19.62 -21.59 -1.58
C VAL A 13 -20.76 -20.84 -2.30
N ALA A 14 -21.52 -21.53 -3.16
CA ALA A 14 -22.67 -20.94 -3.87
C ALA A 14 -24.03 -21.21 -3.19
N TYR A 15 -24.16 -22.30 -2.43
CA TYR A 15 -25.43 -22.68 -1.78
C TYR A 15 -25.56 -22.26 -0.31
N SER A 16 -24.46 -21.82 0.35
CA SER A 16 -24.51 -21.22 1.68
C SER A 16 -24.98 -19.75 1.66
N ARG A 17 -24.82 -19.04 0.53
CA ARG A 17 -25.27 -17.64 0.36
C ARG A 17 -26.79 -17.49 0.24
N ILE A 18 -27.51 -18.54 -0.19
CA ILE A 18 -28.96 -18.50 -0.39
C ILE A 18 -29.72 -18.94 0.87
N PHE A 19 -29.14 -19.85 1.68
CA PHE A 19 -29.71 -20.21 2.99
C PHE A 19 -29.36 -19.23 4.11
N LEU A 20 -28.24 -18.48 4.00
CA LEU A 20 -27.99 -17.36 4.89
C LEU A 20 -29.03 -16.24 4.70
N ALA A 21 -29.52 -15.98 3.48
CA ALA A 21 -30.46 -14.87 3.23
C ALA A 21 -31.82 -15.00 3.94
N LEU A 22 -32.25 -16.21 4.31
CA LEU A 22 -33.59 -16.46 4.88
C LEU A 22 -33.64 -16.39 6.42
N ALA A 23 -32.50 -16.51 7.12
CA ALA A 23 -32.42 -16.28 8.56
C ALA A 23 -32.24 -14.78 8.92
N PHE A 24 -32.02 -13.91 7.94
CA PHE A 24 -31.81 -12.46 8.09
C PHE A 24 -33.11 -11.65 8.25
N LEU A 25 -34.28 -12.29 8.18
CA LEU A 25 -35.54 -11.56 8.00
C LEU A 25 -36.17 -10.98 9.27
N TRP A 26 -35.70 -11.29 10.50
CA TRP A 26 -36.52 -11.00 11.69
C TRP A 26 -35.80 -10.55 12.98
N LEU A 27 -34.64 -9.86 12.95
CA LEU A 27 -34.10 -9.28 14.19
C LEU A 27 -33.34 -7.93 14.19
N PRO A 28 -32.87 -7.30 13.09
CA PRO A 28 -32.21 -5.98 13.21
C PRO A 28 -33.20 -4.81 13.35
N ALA A 29 -34.43 -4.97 12.87
CA ALA A 29 -35.43 -3.89 12.77
C ALA A 29 -35.93 -3.33 14.12
N LEU A 30 -35.53 -3.93 15.25
CA LEU A 30 -35.96 -3.52 16.60
C LEU A 30 -34.85 -2.86 17.44
N LEU A 31 -33.60 -2.79 16.95
CA LEU A 31 -32.46 -2.31 17.75
C LEU A 31 -31.93 -0.93 17.37
N CYS A 32 -32.41 -0.30 16.30
CA CYS A 32 -32.07 1.08 15.93
C CYS A 32 -33.26 1.82 15.33
N ALA A 33 -34.34 1.99 16.09
CA ALA A 33 -35.28 3.07 15.85
C ALA A 33 -34.73 4.37 16.47
N GLN A 34 -33.56 4.82 16.00
CA GLN A 34 -33.17 6.22 16.16
C GLN A 34 -33.74 6.97 14.97
N THR A 35 -34.39 8.10 15.24
CA THR A 35 -34.99 9.01 14.25
C THR A 35 -34.08 9.15 13.03
N LEU A 36 -34.63 8.91 11.82
CA LEU A 36 -33.99 9.13 10.52
C LEU A 36 -33.46 10.57 10.46
N ALA A 37 -32.23 10.79 10.91
CA ALA A 37 -31.49 11.99 10.56
C ALA A 37 -31.20 11.90 9.06
N PRO A 38 -31.44 12.96 8.28
CA PRO A 38 -31.10 12.94 6.87
C PRO A 38 -29.60 12.67 6.72
N LEU A 39 -29.23 11.70 5.87
CA LEU A 39 -27.84 11.47 5.46
C LEU A 39 -27.37 12.71 4.70
N LEU A 40 -26.59 13.57 5.36
CA LEU A 40 -26.05 14.80 4.77
C LEU A 40 -24.77 14.46 4.01
N ARG A 41 -24.89 14.32 2.69
CA ARG A 41 -23.74 14.12 1.81
C ARG A 41 -23.19 15.46 1.33
N ALA A 42 -21.87 15.59 1.30
CA ALA A 42 -21.21 16.72 0.66
C ALA A 42 -21.48 16.67 -0.86
N SER A 43 -21.89 17.78 -1.46
CA SER A 43 -22.20 17.83 -2.91
C SER A 43 -20.95 18.04 -3.78
N HIS A 44 -19.84 18.52 -3.20
CA HIS A 44 -18.58 18.84 -3.87
C HIS A 44 -17.38 18.68 -2.92
N PRO A 45 -16.14 18.66 -3.44
CA PRO A 45 -14.93 18.71 -2.62
C PRO A 45 -14.80 20.04 -1.85
N LEU A 46 -14.16 20.04 -0.67
CA LEU A 46 -13.85 21.27 0.07
C LEU A 46 -12.56 21.91 -0.45
N ALA A 47 -11.61 21.12 -0.92
CA ALA A 47 -10.37 21.61 -1.51
C ALA A 47 -10.41 21.51 -3.03
N ALA A 48 -10.06 22.61 -3.70
CA ALA A 48 -10.00 22.66 -5.16
C ALA A 48 -8.84 21.82 -5.72
N GLU A 49 -9.08 21.04 -6.78
CA GLU A 49 -8.03 20.20 -7.40
C GLU A 49 -6.81 21.03 -7.86
N GLY A 50 -5.61 20.50 -7.62
CA GLY A 50 -4.34 21.13 -8.01
C GLY A 50 -3.92 20.81 -9.45
N SER A 51 -2.81 21.44 -9.89
CA SER A 51 -2.19 21.22 -11.21
C SER A 51 -0.76 20.64 -11.16
N GLU A 52 -0.13 20.57 -9.98
CA GLU A 52 1.22 20.01 -9.82
C GLU A 52 1.32 19.15 -8.56
N PRO A 53 2.23 18.16 -8.55
CA PRO A 53 2.63 17.46 -7.34
C PRO A 53 3.07 18.48 -6.32
N ALA A 54 2.22 18.67 -5.33
CA ALA A 54 2.64 19.27 -4.10
C ALA A 54 3.63 18.27 -3.47
N HIS A 55 4.91 18.32 -3.86
CA HIS A 55 6.01 17.62 -3.18
C HIS A 55 6.21 18.26 -1.81
N PHE A 56 5.18 18.16 -0.98
CA PHE A 56 5.27 18.36 0.44
C PHE A 56 5.55 16.97 1.01
N PRO A 57 6.80 16.61 1.39
CA PRO A 57 6.93 15.62 2.45
C PRO A 57 5.97 16.06 3.56
N LEU A 58 5.20 15.15 4.18
CA LEU A 58 4.25 15.44 5.28
C LEU A 58 4.82 16.55 6.20
N GLN A 59 4.54 17.81 5.86
CA GLN A 59 5.03 18.96 6.61
C GLN A 59 3.96 19.15 7.68
N ARG A 60 4.42 19.29 8.92
CA ARG A 60 3.58 19.54 10.09
C ARG A 60 2.99 20.95 9.99
N LEU A 61 2.02 21.13 9.09
CA LEU A 61 1.50 22.43 8.66
C LEU A 61 0.50 23.03 9.63
N GLY A 62 0.06 22.29 10.65
CA GLY A 62 -0.94 22.74 11.63
C GLY A 62 -0.36 23.20 12.97
N VAL A 63 0.94 23.50 13.08
CA VAL A 63 1.54 23.95 14.36
C VAL A 63 2.01 25.39 14.25
N GLY A 64 1.56 26.24 15.18
CA GLY A 64 1.93 27.65 15.25
C GLY A 64 0.72 28.58 15.38
N THR A 65 0.97 29.88 15.17
CA THR A 65 -0.08 30.91 15.17
C THR A 65 -0.43 31.28 13.74
N PHE A 66 -1.70 31.14 13.38
CA PHE A 66 -2.26 31.50 12.08
C PHE A 66 -3.11 32.76 12.21
N ARG A 67 -2.84 33.74 11.34
CA ARG A 67 -3.58 35.01 11.28
C ARG A 67 -4.53 34.97 10.09
N ILE A 68 -5.83 35.08 10.38
CA ILE A 68 -6.91 35.04 9.40
C ILE A 68 -7.39 36.45 9.09
N LEU A 69 -7.46 36.79 7.80
CA LEU A 69 -8.25 37.92 7.31
C LEU A 69 -9.54 37.37 6.69
N ALA A 70 -10.68 37.64 7.33
CA ALA A 70 -11.98 37.32 6.75
C ALA A 70 -12.69 38.59 6.27
N VAL A 71 -13.38 38.52 5.14
CA VAL A 71 -14.16 39.64 4.58
C VAL A 71 -15.60 39.22 4.30
N MET A 72 -16.52 40.17 4.40
CA MET A 72 -17.94 39.98 4.12
C MET A 72 -18.26 40.49 2.71
N VAL A 73 -18.85 39.63 1.89
CA VAL A 73 -19.13 39.91 0.47
C VAL A 73 -20.59 39.70 0.14
N GLU A 74 -21.16 40.63 -0.61
CA GLU A 74 -22.52 40.53 -1.15
C GLU A 74 -22.54 40.77 -2.66
N PHE A 75 -23.62 40.34 -3.30
CA PHE A 75 -23.81 40.39 -4.75
C PHE A 75 -24.71 41.57 -5.15
N GLN A 76 -24.79 41.84 -6.45
CA GLN A 76 -25.90 42.63 -6.96
C GLN A 76 -27.22 41.91 -6.65
N ALA A 77 -28.22 42.65 -6.16
CA ALA A 77 -29.48 42.05 -5.77
C ALA A 77 -30.25 41.52 -6.99
N ASP A 78 -30.86 40.36 -6.85
CA ASP A 78 -31.68 39.74 -7.88
C ASP A 78 -32.86 38.95 -7.29
N THR A 79 -33.64 38.32 -8.17
CA THR A 79 -34.79 37.46 -7.81
C THR A 79 -34.73 36.12 -8.55
N ASP A 80 -33.53 35.63 -8.88
CA ASP A 80 -33.35 34.35 -9.58
C ASP A 80 -33.75 33.20 -8.65
N PRO A 81 -34.82 32.43 -8.96
CA PRO A 81 -35.29 31.36 -8.08
C PRO A 81 -34.32 30.17 -8.02
N ARG A 82 -33.27 30.16 -8.83
CA ARG A 82 -32.22 29.12 -8.85
C ARG A 82 -31.07 29.42 -7.87
N THR A 83 -31.17 30.53 -7.13
CA THR A 83 -30.32 30.90 -5.99
C THR A 83 -31.18 31.11 -4.75
N THR A 84 -30.64 30.87 -3.56
CA THR A 84 -31.33 31.08 -2.30
C THR A 84 -31.15 32.52 -1.81
N GLY A 85 -32.26 33.25 -1.68
CA GLY A 85 -32.26 34.65 -1.25
C GLY A 85 -32.09 35.63 -2.41
N ASN A 86 -31.65 36.85 -2.10
CA ASN A 86 -31.48 37.94 -3.10
C ASN A 86 -30.01 38.36 -3.30
N GLY A 87 -29.05 37.59 -2.80
CA GLY A 87 -27.62 37.90 -2.89
C GLY A 87 -27.09 38.95 -1.88
N GLN A 88 -27.90 39.42 -0.94
CA GLN A 88 -27.49 40.39 0.11
C GLN A 88 -27.58 39.80 1.52
N PHE A 89 -26.78 40.33 2.46
CA PHE A 89 -26.90 39.96 3.87
C PHE A 89 -28.28 40.41 4.40
N GLY A 90 -28.99 39.52 5.09
CA GLY A 90 -30.39 39.74 5.50
C GLY A 90 -31.43 39.45 4.40
N GLY A 91 -30.99 39.01 3.21
CA GLY A 91 -31.82 38.65 2.06
C GLY A 91 -32.56 37.31 2.15
N LEU A 92 -32.81 36.79 3.35
CA LEU A 92 -33.41 35.46 3.59
C LEU A 92 -34.72 35.61 4.39
N PRO A 93 -35.88 35.83 3.74
CA PRO A 93 -37.14 36.12 4.43
C PRO A 93 -37.60 35.04 5.42
N TYR A 94 -37.37 33.76 5.11
CA TYR A 94 -37.71 32.65 6.00
C TYR A 94 -36.91 32.69 7.31
N LEU A 95 -35.64 33.12 7.25
CA LEU A 95 -34.79 33.21 8.43
C LEU A 95 -35.11 34.46 9.26
N VAL A 96 -35.55 35.54 8.62
CA VAL A 96 -36.14 36.71 9.31
C VAL A 96 -37.38 36.28 10.08
N ALA A 97 -38.26 35.46 9.47
CA ALA A 97 -39.47 34.96 10.12
C ALA A 97 -39.18 34.02 11.29
N ALA A 98 -38.10 33.22 11.21
CA ALA A 98 -37.69 32.33 12.28
C ALA A 98 -37.19 33.07 13.54
N GLY A 99 -36.57 34.25 13.37
CA GLY A 99 -36.06 35.06 14.48
C GLY A 99 -35.02 34.32 15.33
N ASP A 100 -35.03 34.54 16.64
CA ASP A 100 -34.05 33.99 17.60
C ASP A 100 -34.37 32.56 18.07
N THR A 101 -35.26 31.82 17.40
CA THR A 101 -35.66 30.45 17.81
C THR A 101 -34.90 29.34 17.08
N VAL A 102 -33.90 29.70 16.28
CA VAL A 102 -33.12 28.77 15.46
C VAL A 102 -31.64 28.92 15.77
N ILE A 103 -30.85 27.94 15.34
CA ILE A 103 -29.40 28.10 15.32
C ILE A 103 -28.96 29.11 14.25
N ASP A 104 -27.88 29.82 14.55
CA ASP A 104 -27.28 30.83 13.68
C ASP A 104 -28.29 31.88 13.14
N PRO A 105 -29.09 32.52 14.02
CA PRO A 105 -30.12 33.47 13.62
C PRO A 105 -29.50 34.75 13.03
N LEU A 106 -30.34 35.53 12.35
CA LEU A 106 -30.00 36.88 11.88
C LEU A 106 -29.79 37.85 13.06
N PRO A 107 -29.05 38.97 12.87
CA PRO A 107 -28.37 39.38 11.65
C PRO A 107 -27.04 38.64 11.42
N HIS A 108 -26.74 38.33 10.15
CA HIS A 108 -25.43 37.81 9.71
C HIS A 108 -24.47 38.96 9.42
N ASP A 109 -24.14 39.70 10.48
CA ASP A 109 -23.26 40.86 10.44
C ASP A 109 -21.81 40.52 10.85
N ARG A 110 -20.98 41.55 11.02
CA ARG A 110 -19.59 41.38 11.49
C ARG A 110 -19.51 40.63 12.82
N ALA A 111 -20.42 40.90 13.76
CA ALA A 111 -20.40 40.25 15.07
C ALA A 111 -20.76 38.76 14.96
N TYR A 112 -21.67 38.40 14.03
CA TYR A 112 -21.95 37.01 13.67
C TYR A 112 -20.68 36.29 13.19
N PHE A 113 -19.98 36.83 12.20
CA PHE A 113 -18.77 36.16 11.67
C PHE A 113 -17.60 36.18 12.66
N GLN A 114 -17.49 37.18 13.53
CA GLN A 114 -16.53 37.17 14.63
C GLN A 114 -16.76 35.99 15.58
N ARG A 115 -18.02 35.66 15.89
CA ARG A 115 -18.35 34.48 16.72
C ARG A 115 -18.08 33.16 16.00
N LYS A 116 -18.27 33.09 14.69
CA LYS A 116 -17.85 31.94 13.87
C LYS A 116 -16.34 31.70 13.92
N LEU A 117 -15.55 32.77 13.77
CA LEU A 117 -14.09 32.68 13.87
C LEU A 117 -13.62 32.40 15.31
N GLU A 118 -14.37 32.87 16.32
CA GLU A 118 -14.12 32.51 17.73
C GLU A 118 -14.39 31.01 17.96
N PHE A 119 -15.44 30.43 17.38
CA PHE A 119 -15.66 28.99 17.41
C PHE A 119 -14.52 28.22 16.75
N LEU A 120 -14.10 28.65 15.55
CA LEU A 120 -12.96 28.06 14.85
C LEU A 120 -11.70 28.09 15.72
N LYS A 121 -11.40 29.25 16.32
CA LYS A 121 -10.29 29.43 17.26
C LYS A 121 -10.39 28.45 18.43
N ASN A 122 -11.54 28.38 19.11
CA ASN A 122 -11.73 27.50 20.26
C ASN A 122 -11.62 26.02 19.90
N TYR A 123 -12.15 25.62 18.73
CA TYR A 123 -12.02 24.26 18.22
C TYR A 123 -10.55 23.87 18.01
N PHE A 124 -9.80 24.65 17.24
CA PHE A 124 -8.41 24.34 16.90
C PHE A 124 -7.48 24.42 18.11
N GLU A 125 -7.64 25.40 18.99
CA GLU A 125 -6.83 25.51 20.21
C GLU A 125 -7.12 24.36 21.19
N THR A 126 -8.36 23.88 21.27
CA THR A 126 -8.73 22.73 22.12
C THR A 126 -8.24 21.41 21.53
N CYS A 127 -8.59 21.11 20.28
CA CYS A 127 -8.29 19.80 19.66
C CYS A 127 -6.79 19.57 19.44
N SER A 128 -5.99 20.64 19.40
CA SER A 128 -4.54 20.57 19.22
C SER A 128 -3.72 20.72 20.51
N ASP A 129 -4.38 20.78 21.68
CA ASP A 129 -3.73 21.07 22.96
C ASP A 129 -2.89 22.36 22.92
N GLY A 130 -3.41 23.38 22.24
CA GLY A 130 -2.78 24.69 22.06
C GLY A 130 -1.66 24.75 21.02
N LYS A 131 -1.38 23.66 20.28
CA LYS A 131 -0.36 23.63 19.20
C LYS A 131 -0.75 24.48 18.00
N THR A 132 -2.04 24.62 17.72
CA THR A 132 -2.61 25.55 16.74
C THR A 132 -3.23 26.73 17.48
N GLN A 133 -2.82 27.94 17.15
CA GLN A 133 -3.43 29.16 17.68
C GLN A 133 -3.96 30.00 16.54
N ILE A 134 -5.14 30.57 16.73
CA ILE A 134 -5.79 31.40 15.69
C ILE A 134 -5.92 32.83 16.20
N ARG A 135 -5.60 33.77 15.32
CA ARG A 135 -5.89 35.20 15.44
C ARG A 135 -6.65 35.60 14.20
N TYR A 136 -7.64 36.46 14.32
CA TYR A 136 -8.46 36.82 13.18
C TYR A 136 -8.83 38.30 13.18
N SER A 137 -9.08 38.82 11.98
CA SER A 137 -9.60 40.17 11.75
C SER A 137 -10.73 40.12 10.72
N ILE A 138 -11.74 40.96 10.95
CA ILE A 138 -12.83 41.21 10.00
C ILE A 138 -13.00 42.74 9.92
N PRO A 139 -12.85 43.36 8.72
CA PRO A 139 -13.12 44.77 8.54
C PRO A 139 -14.63 45.06 8.71
N GLU A 140 -14.98 46.31 9.02
CA GLU A 140 -16.40 46.71 9.18
C GLU A 140 -17.17 46.78 7.86
N ARG A 141 -16.44 46.91 6.75
CA ARG A 141 -17.02 47.08 5.42
C ARG A 141 -17.54 45.77 4.85
N ILE A 142 -18.73 45.84 4.23
CA ILE A 142 -19.25 44.81 3.32
C ILE A 142 -18.83 45.19 1.90
N TYR A 143 -18.25 44.26 1.16
CA TYR A 143 -17.82 44.47 -0.22
C TYR A 143 -18.88 43.95 -1.19
N ARG A 144 -19.37 44.82 -2.06
CA ARG A 144 -20.34 44.45 -3.09
C ARG A 144 -19.65 44.18 -4.42
N VAL A 145 -19.79 42.96 -4.93
CA VAL A 145 -19.25 42.58 -6.24
C VAL A 145 -20.15 43.03 -7.39
N SER A 146 -19.60 43.05 -8.61
CA SER A 146 -20.17 43.68 -9.80
C SER A 146 -21.33 42.90 -10.44
N LYS A 147 -21.52 41.63 -10.08
CA LYS A 147 -22.52 40.73 -10.68
C LYS A 147 -23.43 40.11 -9.63
N VAL A 148 -24.52 39.52 -10.09
CA VAL A 148 -25.41 38.66 -9.32
C VAL A 148 -24.73 37.33 -8.97
N MET A 149 -25.21 36.62 -7.94
CA MET A 149 -24.58 35.39 -7.44
C MET A 149 -24.45 34.31 -8.52
N SER A 150 -25.51 34.12 -9.32
CA SER A 150 -25.57 33.05 -10.32
C SER A 150 -24.52 33.18 -11.44
N GLU A 151 -23.96 34.37 -11.65
CA GLU A 151 -22.87 34.57 -12.61
C GLU A 151 -21.50 34.10 -12.11
N TYR A 152 -21.32 34.02 -10.79
CA TYR A 152 -20.11 33.48 -10.16
C TYR A 152 -20.20 31.98 -9.84
N SER A 153 -21.41 31.41 -9.83
CA SER A 153 -21.61 29.99 -9.54
C SER A 153 -21.11 29.10 -10.68
N PRO A 154 -20.27 28.08 -10.40
CA PRO A 154 -19.86 27.13 -11.41
C PRO A 154 -21.04 26.21 -11.75
N ARG A 155 -21.29 26.03 -13.05
CA ARG A 155 -22.31 25.09 -13.52
C ARG A 155 -21.82 23.65 -13.38
N ARG A 156 -22.74 22.69 -13.30
CA ARG A 156 -22.38 21.27 -13.23
C ARG A 156 -21.49 20.88 -14.42
N GLY A 157 -20.30 20.34 -14.12
CA GLY A 157 -19.31 19.94 -15.11
C GLY A 157 -18.37 21.05 -15.59
N GLU A 158 -18.56 22.31 -15.16
CA GLU A 158 -17.60 23.38 -15.39
C GLU A 158 -16.44 23.31 -14.37
N ASP A 159 -15.30 23.91 -14.72
CA ASP A 159 -14.21 24.13 -13.76
C ASP A 159 -14.54 25.25 -12.77
N ASN A 160 -13.69 25.43 -11.76
CA ASN A 160 -13.90 26.44 -10.72
C ASN A 160 -13.50 27.87 -11.15
N ARG A 161 -13.45 28.17 -12.46
CA ARG A 161 -13.00 29.48 -12.97
C ARG A 161 -13.88 30.62 -12.49
N ARG A 162 -15.20 30.45 -12.49
CA ARG A 162 -16.14 31.52 -12.04
C ARG A 162 -15.95 31.90 -10.57
N LEU A 163 -15.66 30.91 -9.71
CA LEU A 163 -15.33 31.16 -8.30
C LEU A 163 -13.97 31.82 -8.14
N ALA A 164 -12.95 31.37 -8.87
CA ALA A 164 -11.65 32.01 -8.83
C ALA A 164 -11.71 33.48 -9.31
N GLU A 165 -12.61 33.77 -10.25
CA GLU A 165 -12.92 35.12 -10.71
C GLU A 165 -13.63 35.97 -9.65
N LEU A 166 -14.57 35.39 -8.89
CA LEU A 166 -15.14 36.04 -7.70
C LEU A 166 -14.04 36.40 -6.70
N VAL A 167 -13.15 35.44 -6.40
CA VAL A 167 -12.03 35.65 -5.48
C VAL A 167 -11.11 36.78 -5.96
N ARG A 168 -10.78 36.81 -7.26
CA ARG A 168 -9.98 37.88 -7.88
C ARG A 168 -10.62 39.26 -7.67
N GLU A 169 -11.91 39.36 -7.94
CA GLU A 169 -12.65 40.60 -7.80
C GLU A 169 -12.71 41.07 -6.34
N VAL A 170 -13.04 40.16 -5.43
CA VAL A 170 -13.11 40.47 -4.00
C VAL A 170 -11.78 41.04 -3.50
N TRP A 171 -10.66 40.37 -3.75
CA TRP A 171 -9.36 40.88 -3.27
C TRP A 171 -8.95 42.18 -3.94
N THR A 172 -9.35 42.43 -5.19
CA THR A 172 -9.17 43.73 -5.85
C THR A 172 -9.97 44.83 -5.16
N LEU A 173 -11.23 44.55 -4.78
CA LEU A 173 -12.09 45.50 -4.07
C LEU A 173 -11.59 45.77 -2.64
N VAL A 174 -11.16 44.74 -1.91
CA VAL A 174 -10.62 44.86 -0.55
C VAL A 174 -9.35 45.71 -0.58
N ASP A 175 -8.43 45.42 -1.50
CA ASP A 175 -7.19 46.20 -1.65
C ASP A 175 -7.49 47.67 -2.00
N ALA A 176 -8.48 47.94 -2.85
CA ALA A 176 -8.83 49.30 -3.24
C ALA A 176 -9.56 50.09 -2.14
N GLN A 177 -10.48 49.46 -1.41
CA GLN A 177 -11.44 50.15 -0.52
C GLN A 177 -11.09 50.10 0.97
N SER A 178 -10.13 49.26 1.38
CA SER A 178 -9.65 49.17 2.76
C SER A 178 -8.13 49.37 2.82
N PRO A 179 -7.66 50.62 2.59
CA PRO A 179 -6.23 50.91 2.56
C PRO A 179 -5.49 50.69 3.88
N GLU A 180 -6.23 50.59 4.99
CA GLU A 180 -5.75 50.29 6.34
C GLU A 180 -5.32 48.83 6.55
N ILE A 181 -5.68 47.91 5.66
CA ILE A 181 -5.34 46.50 5.78
C ILE A 181 -3.90 46.26 5.29
N ASP A 182 -3.05 45.79 6.19
CA ASP A 182 -1.72 45.26 5.87
C ASP A 182 -1.81 43.76 5.62
N PHE A 183 -1.90 43.37 4.35
CA PHE A 183 -2.03 41.97 3.93
C PHE A 183 -0.83 41.09 4.33
N SER A 184 0.34 41.69 4.64
CA SER A 184 1.53 40.93 5.03
C SER A 184 1.40 40.26 6.41
N GLN A 185 0.40 40.67 7.19
CA GLN A 185 0.14 40.14 8.53
C GLN A 185 -0.70 38.87 8.54
N PHE A 186 -1.22 38.42 7.40
CA PHE A 186 -2.20 37.34 7.34
C PHE A 186 -1.68 36.14 6.55
N ASP A 187 -2.00 34.95 7.06
CA ASP A 187 -1.62 33.66 6.49
C ASP A 187 -2.78 33.04 5.70
N CYS A 188 -4.00 33.20 6.23
CA CYS A 188 -5.23 32.61 5.72
C CYS A 188 -6.24 33.69 5.36
N PHE A 189 -6.86 33.54 4.19
CA PHE A 189 -7.83 34.50 3.66
C PHE A 189 -9.20 33.84 3.49
N ILE A 190 -10.23 34.43 4.09
CA ILE A 190 -11.60 33.89 4.06
C ILE A 190 -12.56 34.92 3.46
N ILE A 191 -13.44 34.46 2.59
CA ILE A 191 -14.57 35.23 2.06
C ILE A 191 -15.84 34.59 2.60
N PHE A 192 -16.55 35.32 3.45
CA PHE A 192 -17.94 35.02 3.80
C PHE A 192 -18.87 35.71 2.81
N HIS A 193 -19.62 34.94 2.02
CA HIS A 193 -20.55 35.50 1.05
C HIS A 193 -21.99 35.46 1.56
N ALA A 194 -22.79 36.46 1.19
CA ALA A 194 -24.22 36.48 1.45
C ALA A 194 -24.95 35.29 0.79
N GLY A 195 -26.02 34.82 1.42
CA GLY A 195 -26.83 33.70 0.94
C GLY A 195 -26.45 32.34 1.53
N VAL A 196 -26.94 31.28 0.88
CA VAL A 196 -26.79 29.88 1.32
C VAL A 196 -25.75 29.15 0.46
N GLY A 197 -25.03 28.20 1.06
CA GLY A 197 -24.05 27.36 0.36
C GLY A 197 -24.68 26.22 -0.43
N ARG A 198 -24.01 25.78 -1.49
CA ARG A 198 -24.38 24.59 -2.26
C ARG A 198 -23.77 23.30 -1.70
N ASP A 199 -23.46 23.25 -0.40
CA ASP A 199 -22.56 22.25 0.21
C ASP A 199 -23.18 20.87 0.48
N ILE A 200 -24.50 20.75 0.34
CA ILE A 200 -25.25 19.52 0.64
C ILE A 200 -25.88 18.99 -0.62
N ASP A 201 -25.85 17.67 -0.82
CA ASP A 201 -26.49 17.01 -1.94
C ASP A 201 -28.02 16.99 -1.81
N LEU A 202 -28.64 18.07 -2.28
CA LEU A 202 -30.09 18.19 -2.35
C LEU A 202 -30.73 17.23 -3.37
N VAL A 203 -29.98 16.72 -4.36
CA VAL A 203 -30.54 15.77 -5.35
C VAL A 203 -30.85 14.45 -4.67
N SER A 204 -29.93 13.93 -3.86
CA SER A 204 -30.17 12.72 -3.08
C SER A 204 -31.32 12.90 -2.08
N LEU A 205 -31.51 14.12 -1.55
CA LEU A 205 -32.53 14.43 -0.54
C LEU A 205 -33.93 14.68 -1.14
N LEU A 206 -34.01 15.44 -2.24
CA LEU A 206 -35.26 15.99 -2.79
C LEU A 206 -35.58 15.48 -4.21
N GLY A 207 -34.68 14.71 -4.84
CA GLY A 207 -34.80 14.24 -6.23
C GLY A 207 -34.40 15.27 -7.29
N ALA A 208 -34.24 16.54 -6.91
CA ALA A 208 -33.72 17.62 -7.74
C ALA A 208 -32.99 18.66 -6.88
N ASP A 209 -32.15 19.47 -7.52
CA ASP A 209 -31.45 20.58 -6.89
C ASP A 209 -32.22 21.88 -7.18
N PRO A 210 -32.98 22.43 -6.21
CA PRO A 210 -33.81 23.61 -6.43
C PRO A 210 -32.99 24.89 -6.61
N THR A 211 -31.77 24.93 -6.06
CA THR A 211 -30.92 26.13 -6.05
C THR A 211 -29.53 25.84 -6.65
N PRO A 212 -29.48 25.38 -7.92
CA PRO A 212 -28.24 24.90 -8.52
C PRO A 212 -27.21 26.01 -8.73
N PHE A 213 -27.55 27.28 -8.50
CA PHE A 213 -26.64 28.43 -8.63
C PHE A 213 -26.22 29.04 -7.30
N ASP A 214 -26.59 28.44 -6.17
CA ASP A 214 -25.89 28.72 -4.91
C ASP A 214 -24.38 28.43 -5.09
N LEU A 215 -23.53 29.17 -4.36
CA LEU A 215 -22.09 28.99 -4.47
C LEU A 215 -21.64 27.79 -3.63
N PRO A 216 -20.83 26.88 -4.17
CA PRO A 216 -20.22 25.82 -3.37
C PRO A 216 -19.11 26.41 -2.48
N SER A 217 -18.99 25.95 -1.23
CA SER A 217 -17.83 26.32 -0.41
C SER A 217 -16.56 25.68 -0.96
N LEU A 218 -15.47 26.43 -0.99
CA LEU A 218 -14.25 25.94 -1.62
C LEU A 218 -13.02 26.63 -1.06
N THR A 219 -11.99 25.84 -0.76
CA THR A 219 -10.67 26.32 -0.38
C THR A 219 -9.71 26.18 -1.56
N PHE A 220 -9.25 27.33 -2.06
CA PHE A 220 -8.21 27.43 -3.07
C PHE A 220 -6.84 27.52 -2.41
N ASN A 221 -5.87 26.84 -3.00
CA ASN A 221 -4.44 27.06 -2.79
C ASN A 221 -3.78 27.51 -4.12
N LEU A 222 -2.48 27.79 -4.08
CA LEU A 222 -1.75 28.27 -5.25
C LEU A 222 -1.83 27.29 -6.43
N SER A 223 -1.70 25.99 -6.17
CA SER A 223 -1.75 24.95 -7.21
C SER A 223 -3.13 24.88 -7.86
N SER A 224 -4.19 25.09 -7.10
CA SER A 224 -5.56 25.16 -7.61
C SER A 224 -5.80 26.44 -8.43
N PHE A 225 -5.29 27.59 -7.99
CA PHE A 225 -5.36 28.82 -8.80
C PHE A 225 -4.58 28.71 -10.11
N ARG A 226 -3.41 28.08 -10.11
CA ARG A 226 -2.61 27.82 -11.32
C ARG A 226 -3.35 26.95 -12.34
N ARG A 227 -4.21 26.05 -11.88
CA ARG A 227 -5.07 25.26 -12.79
C ARG A 227 -6.06 26.14 -13.56
N VAL A 228 -6.57 27.19 -12.91
CA VAL A 228 -7.55 28.10 -13.51
C VAL A 228 -6.86 29.20 -14.35
N PHE A 229 -5.87 29.88 -13.79
CA PHE A 229 -5.22 31.06 -14.36
C PHE A 229 -3.93 30.77 -15.13
N GLY A 230 -3.47 29.52 -15.15
CA GLY A 230 -2.24 29.07 -15.80
C GLY A 230 -1.06 28.94 -14.83
N SER A 231 -0.06 28.13 -15.23
CA SER A 231 1.11 27.78 -14.39
C SER A 231 1.96 28.98 -13.94
N ALA A 232 1.93 30.09 -14.70
CA ALA A 232 2.63 31.33 -14.36
C ALA A 232 1.97 32.14 -13.23
N PHE A 233 0.73 31.81 -12.84
CA PHE A 233 0.05 32.49 -11.73
C PHE A 233 0.80 32.25 -10.41
N ASN A 234 1.04 33.33 -9.67
CA ASN A 234 1.81 33.32 -8.42
C ASN A 234 1.06 33.96 -7.23
N GLY A 235 -0.25 34.21 -7.38
CA GLY A 235 -1.11 34.83 -6.38
C GLY A 235 -1.66 36.19 -6.81
N PHE A 236 -2.77 36.61 -6.20
CA PHE A 236 -3.38 37.92 -6.45
C PHE A 236 -2.51 39.01 -5.84
N ALA A 237 -2.02 39.93 -6.66
CA ALA A 237 -1.21 41.05 -6.19
C ALA A 237 -2.10 42.05 -5.46
N VAL A 238 -1.66 42.44 -4.26
CA VAL A 238 -2.27 43.50 -3.45
C VAL A 238 -1.18 44.52 -3.06
N ARG A 239 -1.57 45.65 -2.47
CA ARG A 239 -0.62 46.67 -1.99
C ARG A 239 0.49 46.09 -1.11
N GLY A 240 1.64 46.75 -1.10
CA GLY A 240 2.80 46.33 -0.31
C GLY A 240 3.59 45.15 -0.91
N GLY A 241 3.26 44.73 -2.14
CA GLY A 241 3.97 43.64 -2.84
C GLY A 241 3.62 42.23 -2.35
N VAL A 242 2.59 42.11 -1.51
CA VAL A 242 2.07 40.83 -1.01
C VAL A 242 1.27 40.14 -2.12
N ARG A 243 1.26 38.81 -2.10
CA ARG A 243 0.44 37.99 -2.98
C ARG A 243 -0.44 37.05 -2.19
N ILE A 244 -1.74 37.13 -2.42
CA ILE A 244 -2.72 36.20 -1.83
C ILE A 244 -2.69 34.91 -2.66
N THR A 245 -2.29 33.81 -2.01
CA THR A 245 -2.07 32.50 -2.64
C THR A 245 -3.09 31.45 -2.21
N ASN A 246 -3.93 31.76 -1.22
CA ASN A 246 -5.00 30.90 -0.74
C ASN A 246 -6.27 31.71 -0.48
N THR A 247 -7.43 31.08 -0.59
CA THR A 247 -8.71 31.69 -0.17
C THR A 247 -9.73 30.60 0.10
N SER A 248 -10.40 30.64 1.25
CA SER A 248 -11.60 29.84 1.53
C SER A 248 -12.85 30.68 1.29
N LEU A 249 -13.77 30.18 0.48
CA LEU A 249 -15.09 30.76 0.23
C LEU A 249 -16.13 29.98 1.03
N LEU A 250 -16.91 30.67 1.86
CA LEU A 250 -17.92 30.09 2.75
C LEU A 250 -19.20 30.95 2.73
N PRO A 251 -20.40 30.36 2.86
CA PRO A 251 -21.65 31.09 2.88
C PRO A 251 -21.92 31.74 4.24
N ALA A 252 -22.93 32.61 4.28
CA ALA A 252 -23.44 33.17 5.51
C ALA A 252 -24.14 32.10 6.37
N THR A 253 -24.82 31.13 5.73
CA THR A 253 -25.52 30.05 6.42
C THR A 253 -25.73 28.82 5.52
N GLU A 254 -25.97 27.66 6.13
CA GLU A 254 -26.48 26.46 5.46
C GLU A 254 -27.98 26.24 5.71
N THR A 255 -28.54 26.95 6.70
CA THR A 255 -29.96 26.88 7.05
C THR A 255 -30.81 27.34 5.88
N ARG A 256 -31.79 26.52 5.52
CA ARG A 256 -32.61 26.71 4.32
C ARG A 256 -34.01 26.15 4.50
N GLU A 257 -34.97 26.73 3.78
CA GLU A 257 -36.33 26.18 3.66
C GLU A 257 -36.37 25.21 2.48
N VAL A 258 -36.85 23.99 2.72
CA VAL A 258 -37.06 22.98 1.67
C VAL A 258 -38.54 22.63 1.55
N GLU A 259 -38.96 22.25 0.36
CA GLU A 259 -40.30 21.73 0.10
C GLU A 259 -40.28 20.20 0.23
N VAL A 260 -41.06 19.68 1.18
CA VAL A 260 -41.22 18.24 1.42
C VAL A 260 -42.70 17.85 1.33
N VAL A 261 -42.97 16.55 1.22
CA VAL A 261 -44.35 16.03 1.23
C VAL A 261 -45.01 16.42 2.56
N GLY A 262 -45.94 17.37 2.52
CA GLY A 262 -46.62 17.92 3.71
C GLY A 262 -46.39 19.42 3.97
N GLY A 263 -45.54 20.09 3.19
CA GLY A 263 -45.36 21.55 3.25
C GLY A 263 -43.89 21.97 3.23
N ARG A 264 -43.64 23.24 3.51
CA ARG A 264 -42.29 23.78 3.65
C ARG A 264 -41.75 23.52 5.05
N THR A 265 -40.48 23.14 5.14
CA THR A 265 -39.78 22.85 6.40
C THR A 265 -38.44 23.58 6.40
N LEU A 266 -38.09 24.14 7.55
CA LEU A 266 -36.77 24.72 7.77
C LEU A 266 -35.79 23.61 8.18
N ILE A 267 -34.72 23.44 7.40
CA ILE A 267 -33.58 22.60 7.79
C ILE A 267 -32.55 23.54 8.42
N GLU A 268 -32.36 23.40 9.73
CA GLU A 268 -31.39 24.16 10.50
C GLU A 268 -30.01 23.50 10.46
N LEU A 269 -29.04 24.20 9.85
CA LEU A 269 -27.67 23.72 9.67
C LEU A 269 -26.67 24.84 9.95
N SER A 270 -25.67 24.52 10.75
CA SER A 270 -24.59 25.44 11.09
C SER A 270 -23.41 25.31 10.14
N THR A 271 -22.71 26.42 9.89
CA THR A 271 -21.47 26.46 9.12
C THR A 271 -20.22 26.18 9.97
N ASN A 272 -20.36 25.89 11.27
CA ASN A 272 -19.23 25.71 12.19
C ASN A 272 -18.28 24.58 11.76
N GLY A 273 -18.82 23.38 11.51
CA GLY A 273 -18.03 22.23 11.06
C GLY A 273 -17.42 22.46 9.67
N LEU A 274 -18.17 23.05 8.75
CA LEU A 274 -17.71 23.41 7.40
C LEU A 274 -16.55 24.42 7.43
N LEU A 275 -16.61 25.42 8.32
CA LEU A 275 -15.53 26.37 8.56
C LEU A 275 -14.29 25.67 9.13
N CYS A 276 -14.46 24.76 10.09
CA CYS A 276 -13.35 23.97 10.63
C CYS A 276 -12.67 23.09 9.56
N ALA A 277 -13.46 22.39 8.74
CA ALA A 277 -12.95 21.54 7.66
C ALA A 277 -12.27 22.36 6.55
N SER A 278 -12.80 23.55 6.22
CA SER A 278 -12.18 24.49 5.27
C SER A 278 -10.84 25.01 5.79
N PHE A 279 -10.74 25.34 7.08
CA PHE A 279 -9.46 25.74 7.67
C PHE A 279 -8.46 24.58 7.72
N ALA A 280 -8.89 23.36 8.03
CA ALA A 280 -8.02 22.19 7.95
C ALA A 280 -7.55 21.89 6.51
N SER A 281 -8.40 22.15 5.51
CA SER A 281 -8.02 22.10 4.09
C SER A 281 -6.96 23.14 3.74
N PHE A 282 -7.07 24.36 4.29
CA PHE A 282 -6.01 25.39 4.19
C PHE A 282 -4.69 24.91 4.80
N LEU A 283 -4.74 24.19 5.92
CA LEU A 283 -3.56 23.56 6.55
C LEU A 283 -3.05 22.33 5.77
N GLY A 284 -3.68 21.96 4.65
CA GLY A 284 -3.21 20.92 3.74
C GLY A 284 -3.71 19.51 4.05
N VAL A 285 -4.75 19.36 4.88
CA VAL A 285 -5.44 18.08 5.05
C VAL A 285 -6.40 17.86 3.86
N PRO A 286 -6.30 16.75 3.12
CA PRO A 286 -7.18 16.47 1.99
C PRO A 286 -8.55 15.96 2.45
N ASP A 287 -9.52 15.95 1.54
CA ASP A 287 -10.84 15.37 1.78
C ASP A 287 -10.73 13.83 1.94
N LEU A 288 -11.43 13.30 2.95
CA LEU A 288 -11.43 11.88 3.31
C LEU A 288 -12.74 11.16 2.97
N PHE A 289 -13.75 11.88 2.48
CA PHE A 289 -14.93 11.32 1.84
C PHE A 289 -14.70 11.07 0.33
N ASN A 290 -15.65 10.42 -0.33
CA ASN A 290 -15.63 10.25 -1.77
C ASN A 290 -16.03 11.56 -2.46
N THR A 291 -15.03 12.34 -2.86
CA THR A 291 -15.18 13.64 -3.52
C THR A 291 -15.90 13.61 -4.88
N THR A 292 -16.19 12.42 -5.43
CA THR A 292 -16.92 12.28 -6.69
C THR A 292 -18.43 12.12 -6.49
N ASN A 293 -18.86 11.57 -5.34
CA ASN A 293 -20.28 11.28 -5.10
C ASN A 293 -20.77 11.68 -3.69
N GLY A 294 -19.94 12.32 -2.88
CA GLY A 294 -20.29 12.82 -1.55
C GLY A 294 -20.40 11.77 -0.46
N ARG A 295 -20.22 10.48 -0.77
CA ARG A 295 -20.37 9.41 0.22
C ARG A 295 -19.21 9.41 1.21
N SER A 296 -19.52 9.09 2.46
CA SER A 296 -18.53 9.00 3.52
C SER A 296 -17.42 8.00 3.19
N GLY A 297 -16.18 8.32 3.56
CA GLY A 297 -15.02 7.45 3.42
C GLY A 297 -14.51 6.92 4.76
N ILE A 298 -14.63 7.72 5.83
CA ILE A 298 -14.18 7.40 7.20
C ILE A 298 -15.28 7.59 8.27
N GLY A 299 -16.50 7.91 7.88
CA GLY A 299 -17.62 8.09 8.79
C GLY A 299 -17.51 9.34 9.65
N ARG A 300 -18.27 9.35 10.74
CA ARG A 300 -18.34 10.45 11.71
C ARG A 300 -17.16 10.53 12.68
N PHE A 301 -16.09 9.81 12.38
CA PHE A 301 -14.91 9.64 13.24
C PHE A 301 -13.75 10.59 12.91
N GLY A 302 -13.87 11.40 11.85
CA GLY A 302 -12.84 12.39 11.46
C GLY A 302 -13.44 13.67 10.89
N LEU A 303 -12.64 14.75 10.88
CA LEU A 303 -13.13 16.09 10.52
C LEU A 303 -13.34 16.24 9.02
N LEU A 304 -12.46 15.71 8.18
CA LEU A 304 -12.47 15.87 6.71
C LEU A 304 -13.37 14.85 5.98
N ASP A 305 -14.36 14.31 6.68
CA ASP A 305 -15.43 13.52 6.07
C ASP A 305 -16.74 14.32 6.09
N GLY A 306 -17.55 14.21 5.03
CA GLY A 306 -18.85 14.87 4.93
C GLY A 306 -19.74 14.64 6.14
N GLU A 307 -19.80 13.40 6.60
CA GLU A 307 -20.59 13.05 7.79
C GLU A 307 -19.97 13.63 9.07
N GLY A 308 -18.65 13.75 9.13
CA GLY A 308 -17.94 14.31 10.28
C GLY A 308 -18.13 15.82 10.42
N PHE A 309 -17.86 16.61 9.38
CA PHE A 309 -18.04 18.07 9.47
C PHE A 309 -19.51 18.50 9.48
N PHE A 310 -20.46 17.62 9.13
CA PHE A 310 -21.89 17.83 9.35
C PHE A 310 -22.44 17.16 10.62
N ASN A 311 -21.60 16.63 11.52
CA ASN A 311 -22.04 16.13 12.82
C ASN A 311 -22.91 17.16 13.56
N TYR A 312 -24.01 16.69 14.17
CA TYR A 312 -24.97 17.53 14.88
C TYR A 312 -25.41 18.73 14.01
N ASN A 313 -25.82 18.46 12.77
CA ASN A 313 -26.25 19.46 11.80
C ASN A 313 -25.16 20.52 11.48
N GLY A 314 -23.89 20.11 11.48
CA GLY A 314 -22.73 20.98 11.27
C GLY A 314 -22.40 21.90 12.43
N ALA A 315 -23.14 21.83 13.54
CA ALA A 315 -22.93 22.69 14.70
C ALA A 315 -21.69 22.31 15.51
N LEU A 316 -21.38 21.01 15.56
CA LEU A 316 -20.30 20.45 16.37
C LEU A 316 -19.58 19.34 15.57
N PRO A 317 -18.42 19.63 14.96
CA PRO A 317 -17.60 18.59 14.34
C PRO A 317 -16.89 17.73 15.41
N PRO A 318 -16.50 16.49 15.08
CA PRO A 318 -15.66 15.67 15.95
C PRO A 318 -14.23 16.22 15.98
N GLU A 319 -13.39 15.73 16.91
CA GLU A 319 -11.95 15.97 16.77
C GLU A 319 -11.39 15.23 15.54
N PRO A 320 -10.30 15.71 14.92
CA PRO A 320 -9.72 15.03 13.77
C PRO A 320 -9.26 13.59 14.12
N SER A 321 -9.38 12.67 13.17
CA SER A 321 -8.92 11.28 13.26
C SER A 321 -7.41 11.20 13.54
N ALA A 322 -6.94 10.01 13.96
CA ALA A 322 -5.51 9.78 14.18
C ALA A 322 -4.65 10.23 13.00
N TRP A 323 -5.05 9.92 11.76
CA TRP A 323 -4.26 10.28 10.57
C TRP A 323 -4.24 11.80 10.33
N GLU A 324 -5.39 12.48 10.44
CA GLU A 324 -5.47 13.94 10.30
C GLU A 324 -4.58 14.64 11.33
N ARG A 325 -4.55 14.17 12.59
CA ARG A 325 -3.68 14.71 13.65
C ARG A 325 -2.19 14.48 13.36
N LEU A 326 -1.82 13.38 12.69
CA LEU A 326 -0.44 13.18 12.23
C LEU A 326 -0.06 14.16 11.10
N VAL A 327 -0.96 14.37 10.13
CA VAL A 327 -0.74 15.31 9.02
C VAL A 327 -0.59 16.75 9.53
N LEU A 328 -1.45 17.15 10.46
CA LEU A 328 -1.41 18.48 11.10
C LEU A 328 -0.17 18.67 12.00
N GLY A 329 0.51 17.57 12.39
CA GLY A 329 1.64 17.61 13.31
C GLY A 329 1.25 17.75 14.78
N TRP A 330 -0.01 17.47 15.12
CA TRP A 330 -0.53 17.56 16.48
C TRP A 330 -0.13 16.37 17.34
N ALA A 331 0.13 15.22 16.72
CA ALA A 331 0.58 14.02 17.42
C ALA A 331 1.80 13.40 16.73
N THR A 332 2.60 12.67 17.50
CA THR A 332 3.68 11.81 17.00
C THR A 332 3.38 10.39 17.44
N PRO A 333 3.26 9.42 16.50
CA PRO A 333 2.83 8.09 16.89
C PRO A 333 3.95 7.32 17.59
N VAL A 334 3.56 6.38 18.45
CA VAL A 334 4.47 5.40 19.07
C VAL A 334 4.53 4.14 18.21
N ASP A 335 5.71 3.80 17.71
CA ASP A 335 5.91 2.60 16.89
C ASP A 335 5.86 1.31 17.71
N VAL A 336 5.06 0.36 17.24
CA VAL A 336 4.92 -0.99 17.79
C VAL A 336 5.69 -1.97 16.91
N LEU A 337 6.94 -2.21 17.28
CA LEU A 337 7.86 -3.11 16.56
C LEU A 337 7.99 -4.48 17.23
N ALA A 338 7.66 -4.59 18.53
CA ALA A 338 7.78 -5.84 19.27
C ALA A 338 6.82 -6.92 18.75
N THR A 339 7.26 -8.17 18.80
CA THR A 339 6.46 -9.35 18.40
C THR A 339 5.16 -9.47 19.18
N ASN A 340 5.18 -9.16 20.48
CA ASN A 340 4.01 -9.17 21.35
C ASN A 340 4.07 -7.96 22.28
N GLN A 341 3.02 -7.14 22.29
CA GLN A 341 2.97 -5.96 23.15
C GLN A 341 1.53 -5.68 23.60
N THR A 342 1.38 -5.36 24.89
CA THR A 342 0.13 -4.80 25.41
C THR A 342 0.22 -3.27 25.36
N LEU A 343 -0.71 -2.66 24.65
CA LEU A 343 -0.84 -1.22 24.49
C LEU A 343 -1.72 -0.65 25.60
N ARG A 344 -1.43 0.58 26.01
CA ARG A 344 -2.31 1.41 26.85
C ARG A 344 -2.72 2.64 26.04
N LEU A 345 -4.00 2.70 25.67
CA LEU A 345 -4.58 3.67 24.76
C LEU A 345 -5.42 4.70 25.54
N TYR A 346 -4.87 5.89 25.71
CA TYR A 346 -5.56 7.01 26.35
C TYR A 346 -6.58 7.59 25.37
N ALA A 347 -7.80 7.85 25.85
CA ALA A 347 -8.83 8.47 25.04
C ALA A 347 -8.43 9.87 24.62
N GLN A 348 -8.69 10.23 23.36
CA GLN A 348 -8.28 11.53 22.81
C GLN A 348 -8.86 12.71 23.60
N GLY A 349 -10.17 12.69 23.90
CA GLY A 349 -10.85 13.75 24.66
C GLY A 349 -10.40 13.92 26.12
N LEU A 350 -9.42 13.15 26.60
CA LEU A 350 -8.79 13.44 27.89
C LEU A 350 -7.91 14.69 27.82
N HIS A 351 -7.21 14.97 26.70
CA HIS A 351 -6.24 16.07 26.58
C HIS A 351 -5.23 16.15 27.75
N GLN A 352 -4.88 14.99 28.35
CA GLN A 352 -3.94 14.89 29.48
C GLN A 352 -2.51 14.54 29.03
N GLN A 353 -2.33 14.28 27.74
CA GLN A 353 -1.08 13.92 27.10
C GLN A 353 -0.95 14.80 25.86
N PRO A 354 -0.21 15.92 25.91
CA PRO A 354 -0.18 16.89 24.82
C PRO A 354 0.31 16.30 23.49
N ASP A 355 0.92 15.11 23.49
CA ASP A 355 1.35 14.41 22.27
C ASP A 355 0.42 13.27 21.82
N SER A 356 -0.63 12.92 22.60
CA SER A 356 -1.62 11.84 22.38
C SER A 356 -1.00 10.45 22.10
N VAL A 357 -1.47 9.39 22.76
CA VAL A 357 -0.90 8.04 22.55
C VAL A 357 -1.57 7.34 21.36
N ILE A 358 -1.27 7.82 20.15
CA ILE A 358 -1.55 7.09 18.91
C ILE A 358 -0.46 6.04 18.73
N TYR A 359 -0.82 4.77 18.57
CA TYR A 359 0.16 3.73 18.22
C TYR A 359 0.17 3.51 16.72
N ARG A 360 1.35 3.38 16.14
CA ARG A 360 1.56 2.97 14.74
C ARG A 360 2.11 1.55 14.73
N VAL A 361 1.46 0.66 13.98
CA VAL A 361 1.94 -0.72 13.76
C VAL A 361 2.33 -0.84 12.28
N PRO A 362 3.63 -0.74 11.94
CA PRO A 362 4.08 -0.79 10.55
C PRO A 362 3.76 -2.12 9.87
N ILE A 363 3.31 -2.09 8.62
CA ILE A 363 3.22 -3.26 7.72
C ILE A 363 4.43 -3.25 6.78
N SER A 364 4.72 -2.09 6.20
CA SER A 364 5.90 -1.80 5.37
C SER A 364 6.36 -0.36 5.61
N SER A 365 7.34 0.14 4.85
CA SER A 365 7.70 1.57 4.88
C SER A 365 6.57 2.52 4.47
N ARG A 366 5.54 2.02 3.77
CA ARG A 366 4.48 2.85 3.15
C ARG A 366 3.07 2.40 3.51
N GLU A 367 2.95 1.44 4.42
CA GLU A 367 1.64 1.00 4.90
C GLU A 367 1.72 0.62 6.38
N TYR A 368 0.71 1.00 7.15
CA TYR A 368 0.68 0.78 8.59
C TYR A 368 -0.73 0.87 9.16
N PHE A 369 -0.91 0.35 10.37
CA PHE A 369 -2.10 0.62 11.18
C PHE A 369 -1.87 1.78 12.14
N LEU A 370 -2.89 2.61 12.38
CA LEU A 370 -2.97 3.53 13.51
C LEU A 370 -4.05 3.05 14.48
N LEU A 371 -3.76 3.08 15.78
CA LEU A 371 -4.72 2.78 16.83
C LEU A 371 -4.91 4.01 17.71
N GLU A 372 -6.16 4.38 17.94
CA GLU A 372 -6.55 5.44 18.86
C GLU A 372 -7.76 5.02 19.70
N ASN A 373 -7.84 5.48 20.95
CA ASN A 373 -9.03 5.32 21.78
C ASN A 373 -9.89 6.59 21.64
N ARG A 374 -11.15 6.43 21.22
CA ARG A 374 -12.11 7.51 21.04
C ARG A 374 -13.31 7.25 21.93
N GLN A 375 -13.65 8.23 22.76
CA GLN A 375 -14.67 8.09 23.80
C GLN A 375 -15.46 9.38 23.88
N ARG A 376 -16.78 9.26 23.72
CA ARG A 376 -17.74 10.35 23.68
C ARG A 376 -17.74 11.19 24.95
N ASN A 377 -17.48 10.56 26.10
CA ASN A 377 -17.45 11.21 27.42
C ASN A 377 -16.29 10.70 28.30
N ALA A 378 -15.05 10.76 27.79
CA ALA A 378 -13.87 10.25 28.49
C ALA A 378 -13.68 10.82 29.91
N ARG A 379 -14.12 12.06 30.17
CA ARG A 379 -13.99 12.73 31.47
C ARG A 379 -15.17 12.49 32.41
N GLY A 380 -16.27 11.91 31.93
CA GLY A 380 -17.50 11.71 32.71
C GLY A 380 -18.24 13.00 33.08
N GLN A 381 -17.92 14.13 32.41
CA GLN A 381 -18.47 15.45 32.72
C GLN A 381 -19.58 15.89 31.75
N GLY A 382 -19.81 15.15 30.65
CA GLY A 382 -20.75 15.53 29.61
C GLY A 382 -20.15 16.52 28.62
N ILE A 383 -21.01 17.38 28.09
CA ILE A 383 -20.67 18.48 27.17
C ILE A 383 -21.26 19.79 27.69
N THR A 384 -20.42 20.82 27.78
CA THR A 384 -20.85 22.21 28.04
C THR A 384 -20.65 23.02 26.77
N LEU A 385 -21.74 23.56 26.25
CA LEU A 385 -21.78 24.46 25.11
C LEU A 385 -21.81 25.90 25.61
N THR A 386 -21.01 26.78 25.00
CA THR A 386 -21.12 28.23 25.18
C THR A 386 -21.82 28.81 23.96
N LEU A 387 -23.00 29.38 24.16
CA LEU A 387 -23.85 29.94 23.10
C LEU A 387 -24.03 31.44 23.29
N PHE A 388 -24.08 32.17 22.18
CA PHE A 388 -24.53 33.55 22.16
C PHE A 388 -26.01 33.59 21.76
N GLN A 389 -26.86 33.99 22.70
CA GLN A 389 -28.31 34.02 22.57
C GLN A 389 -28.84 35.33 23.11
N ARG A 390 -29.69 36.03 22.35
CA ARG A 390 -30.42 37.24 22.79
C ARG A 390 -29.49 38.30 23.43
N GLY A 391 -28.33 38.53 22.82
CA GLY A 391 -27.35 39.52 23.25
C GLY A 391 -26.41 39.09 24.39
N GLN A 392 -26.50 37.84 24.89
CA GLN A 392 -25.69 37.37 26.02
C GLN A 392 -25.03 36.01 25.72
N LEU A 393 -23.86 35.78 26.32
CA LEU A 393 -23.25 34.46 26.38
C LEU A 393 -23.94 33.64 27.48
N ARG A 394 -24.30 32.40 27.15
CA ARG A 394 -24.90 31.42 28.05
C ARG A 394 -24.19 30.09 27.94
N GLN A 395 -24.18 29.33 29.03
CA GLN A 395 -23.66 27.97 29.03
C GLN A 395 -24.79 26.97 29.23
N LEU A 396 -24.81 25.94 28.38
CA LEU A 396 -25.73 24.80 28.48
C LEU A 396 -24.92 23.52 28.66
N THR A 397 -25.25 22.73 29.67
CA THR A 397 -24.54 21.48 29.98
C THR A 397 -25.47 20.29 29.83
N PHE A 398 -25.02 19.29 29.07
CA PHE A 398 -25.70 18.02 28.87
C PHE A 398 -24.82 16.88 29.37
N THR A 399 -25.34 16.03 30.25
CA THR A 399 -24.60 14.88 30.80
C THR A 399 -24.93 13.56 30.11
N ARG A 400 -25.90 13.56 29.21
CA ARG A 400 -26.39 12.43 28.40
C ARG A 400 -27.19 12.97 27.21
N ASP A 401 -27.42 12.13 26.22
CA ASP A 401 -28.39 12.43 25.16
C ASP A 401 -29.79 12.61 25.76
N GLU A 402 -30.52 13.61 25.28
CA GLU A 402 -31.89 13.89 25.68
C GLU A 402 -32.73 14.37 24.49
N PRO A 403 -34.08 14.32 24.56
CA PRO A 403 -34.93 14.76 23.45
C PRO A 403 -34.58 16.20 23.03
N GLY A 404 -34.32 16.41 21.74
CA GLY A 404 -33.93 17.70 21.16
C GLY A 404 -32.44 18.07 21.28
N PHE A 405 -31.62 17.27 21.98
CA PHE A 405 -30.16 17.34 21.92
C PHE A 405 -29.57 15.94 21.95
N SER A 406 -29.44 15.38 20.75
CA SER A 406 -28.89 14.04 20.48
C SER A 406 -28.33 14.02 19.06
N PHE A 407 -27.77 12.88 18.66
CA PHE A 407 -27.14 12.71 17.36
C PHE A 407 -28.00 13.24 16.18
N GLY A 408 -29.30 12.92 16.16
CA GLY A 408 -30.21 13.30 15.07
C GLY A 408 -31.02 14.58 15.32
N SER A 409 -30.77 15.31 16.41
CA SER A 409 -31.61 16.46 16.76
C SER A 409 -30.88 17.47 17.64
N ILE A 410 -30.85 18.72 17.18
CA ILE A 410 -30.33 19.87 17.93
C ILE A 410 -31.42 20.91 18.25
N SER A 411 -32.70 20.53 18.18
CA SER A 411 -33.84 21.46 18.32
C SER A 411 -33.98 22.14 19.69
N LYS A 412 -33.20 21.72 20.69
CA LYS A 412 -33.06 22.42 21.98
C LYS A 412 -32.11 23.61 21.93
N LEU A 413 -31.35 23.76 20.85
CA LEU A 413 -30.39 24.83 20.70
C LEU A 413 -31.01 25.96 19.87
N ASP A 414 -30.78 27.20 20.32
CA ASP A 414 -31.01 28.42 19.55
C ASP A 414 -29.75 29.33 19.65
N GLY A 415 -29.62 30.32 18.77
CA GLY A 415 -28.45 31.22 18.77
C GLY A 415 -27.18 30.62 18.16
N GLN A 416 -26.01 31.18 18.49
CA GLN A 416 -24.72 30.80 17.89
C GLN A 416 -23.84 30.05 18.89
N ILE A 417 -23.36 28.86 18.53
CA ILE A 417 -22.38 28.12 19.35
C ILE A 417 -20.99 28.72 19.11
N VAL A 418 -20.33 29.14 20.20
CA VAL A 418 -19.02 29.81 20.20
C VAL A 418 -17.90 28.93 20.76
N ALA A 419 -18.22 27.98 21.64
CA ALA A 419 -17.26 27.02 22.17
C ALA A 419 -17.94 25.75 22.69
N CYS A 420 -17.18 24.66 22.76
CA CYS A 420 -17.59 23.38 23.30
C CYS A 420 -16.49 22.84 24.24
N SER A 421 -16.87 22.27 25.38
CA SER A 421 -15.92 21.67 26.32
C SER A 421 -15.42 20.27 25.93
N ASN A 422 -16.09 19.62 24.98
CA ASN A 422 -15.83 18.23 24.57
C ASN A 422 -16.38 17.96 23.15
N TYR A 423 -15.53 18.07 22.13
CA TYR A 423 -15.93 17.84 20.73
C TYR A 423 -16.18 16.36 20.41
N GLU A 424 -15.59 15.44 21.19
CA GLU A 424 -15.82 13.99 21.06
C GLU A 424 -17.25 13.55 21.39
N TRP A 425 -18.04 14.41 22.07
CA TRP A 425 -19.46 14.13 22.34
C TRP A 425 -20.27 13.81 21.08
N THR A 426 -19.77 14.27 19.93
CA THR A 426 -20.46 14.15 18.64
C THR A 426 -20.25 12.79 17.97
N LEU A 427 -19.34 11.97 18.49
CA LEU A 427 -19.12 10.62 18.00
C LEU A 427 -20.38 9.75 18.17
N PRO A 428 -20.54 8.71 17.33
CA PRO A 428 -21.62 7.75 17.48
C PRO A 428 -21.64 7.12 18.88
N GLY A 429 -22.84 7.05 19.47
CA GLY A 429 -23.10 6.34 20.72
C GLY A 429 -24.43 5.59 20.65
N ALA A 430 -24.62 4.62 21.54
CA ALA A 430 -25.86 3.85 21.60
C ALA A 430 -26.24 3.51 23.05
N THR A 431 -27.56 3.45 23.29
CA THR A 431 -28.13 2.94 24.54
C THR A 431 -29.05 1.79 24.22
N ILE A 432 -28.70 0.58 24.70
CA ILE A 432 -29.49 -0.63 24.46
C ILE A 432 -29.82 -1.25 25.82
N GLY A 433 -31.11 -1.29 26.14
CA GLY A 433 -31.57 -1.58 27.50
C GLY A 433 -30.99 -0.57 28.50
N ASN A 434 -30.29 -1.07 29.52
CA ASN A 434 -29.64 -0.24 30.54
C ASN A 434 -28.13 -0.03 30.30
N ARG A 435 -27.61 -0.44 29.13
CA ARG A 435 -26.18 -0.35 28.82
C ARG A 435 -25.93 0.77 27.81
N GLN A 436 -24.98 1.64 28.16
CA GLN A 436 -24.50 2.71 27.30
C GLN A 436 -23.20 2.29 26.61
N PHE A 437 -23.08 2.63 25.33
CA PHE A 437 -21.93 2.40 24.48
C PHE A 437 -21.47 3.75 23.95
N ASP A 438 -20.29 4.20 24.39
CA ASP A 438 -19.80 5.57 24.17
C ASP A 438 -18.43 5.62 23.48
N GLY A 439 -17.93 4.50 22.96
CA GLY A 439 -16.67 4.48 22.23
C GLY A 439 -15.87 3.19 22.37
N GLY A 440 -14.64 3.24 21.88
CA GLY A 440 -13.74 2.11 21.83
C GLY A 440 -12.43 2.45 21.11
N VAL A 441 -11.69 1.42 20.70
CA VAL A 441 -10.48 1.58 19.92
C VAL A 441 -10.83 1.59 18.44
N LEU A 442 -10.46 2.66 17.72
CA LEU A 442 -10.51 2.70 16.26
C LEU A 442 -9.18 2.23 15.68
N ILE A 443 -9.25 1.46 14.59
CA ILE A 443 -8.07 0.95 13.87
C ILE A 443 -8.13 1.43 12.43
N TRP A 444 -7.14 2.22 12.04
CA TRP A 444 -7.01 2.80 10.71
C TRP A 444 -5.94 2.07 9.92
N ARG A 445 -6.23 1.58 8.71
CA ARG A 445 -5.21 1.18 7.74
C ARG A 445 -4.85 2.38 6.87
N ILE A 446 -3.57 2.74 6.86
CA ILE A 446 -3.04 3.85 6.09
C ILE A 446 -2.11 3.31 5.01
N SER A 447 -2.39 3.65 3.75
CA SER A 447 -1.50 3.42 2.61
C SER A 447 -0.97 4.73 2.06
N GLU A 448 0.28 5.02 2.40
CA GLU A 448 0.98 6.22 1.95
C GLU A 448 1.22 6.23 0.43
N ASP A 449 1.30 5.06 -0.19
CA ASP A 449 1.42 4.94 -1.65
C ASP A 449 0.14 5.38 -2.36
N LEU A 450 -1.02 4.95 -1.87
CA LEU A 450 -2.31 5.39 -2.41
C LEU A 450 -2.59 6.87 -2.11
N ILE A 451 -2.19 7.36 -0.94
CA ILE A 451 -2.28 8.79 -0.61
C ILE A 451 -1.47 9.60 -1.62
N ALA A 452 -0.20 9.23 -1.84
CA ALA A 452 0.68 9.94 -2.77
C ALA A 452 0.14 9.94 -4.20
N GLU A 453 -0.42 8.82 -4.67
CA GLU A 453 -1.02 8.70 -6.01
C GLU A 453 -2.24 9.62 -6.20
N ARG A 454 -3.04 9.83 -5.14
CA ARG A 454 -4.39 10.44 -5.27
C ARG A 454 -4.48 11.86 -4.72
N ARG A 455 -3.44 12.34 -4.03
CA ARG A 455 -3.43 13.63 -3.32
C ARG A 455 -3.67 14.83 -4.22
N GLU A 456 -3.00 14.90 -5.38
CA GLU A 456 -3.13 16.05 -6.31
C GLU A 456 -4.57 16.27 -6.78
N SER A 457 -5.26 15.16 -6.99
CA SER A 457 -6.64 15.14 -7.48
C SER A 457 -7.68 15.20 -6.36
N ASN A 458 -7.24 15.28 -5.10
CA ASN A 458 -8.08 15.27 -3.89
C ASN A 458 -9.08 14.08 -3.87
N ARG A 459 -8.57 12.87 -4.17
CA ARG A 459 -9.36 11.63 -4.30
C ARG A 459 -8.88 10.51 -3.37
N ILE A 460 -8.39 10.86 -2.18
CA ILE A 460 -7.75 9.92 -1.23
C ILE A 460 -8.58 8.65 -1.03
N ASN A 461 -9.88 8.83 -0.75
CA ASN A 461 -10.85 7.75 -0.53
C ASN A 461 -11.95 7.66 -1.59
N ALA A 462 -11.79 8.33 -2.74
CA ALA A 462 -12.77 8.27 -3.82
C ALA A 462 -12.70 6.98 -4.65
N LEU A 463 -11.61 6.21 -4.52
CA LEU A 463 -11.35 4.97 -5.25
C LEU A 463 -11.03 3.82 -4.30
N GLU A 464 -11.40 2.60 -4.70
CA GLU A 464 -11.03 1.39 -3.99
C GLU A 464 -9.70 0.79 -4.50
N PRO A 465 -8.86 0.21 -3.63
CA PRO A 465 -8.96 0.25 -2.17
C PRO A 465 -8.79 1.68 -1.62
N ARG A 466 -9.52 2.05 -0.56
CA ARG A 466 -9.35 3.34 0.15
C ARG A 466 -7.95 3.45 0.78
N ALA A 467 -7.41 4.67 0.78
CA ALA A 467 -6.05 4.96 1.23
C ALA A 467 -5.97 5.23 2.74
N VAL A 468 -6.95 5.93 3.30
CA VAL A 468 -7.18 6.10 4.74
C VAL A 468 -8.46 5.37 5.07
N PHE A 469 -8.35 4.23 5.75
CA PHE A 469 -9.44 3.26 5.84
C PHE A 469 -9.69 2.85 7.28
N LEU A 470 -10.91 3.07 7.78
CA LEU A 470 -11.33 2.58 9.10
C LEU A 470 -11.73 1.10 8.97
N LEU A 471 -11.15 0.25 9.82
CA LEU A 471 -11.59 -1.14 9.97
C LEU A 471 -12.83 -1.16 10.87
N GLU A 472 -13.97 -1.56 10.32
CA GLU A 472 -15.26 -1.59 11.03
C GLU A 472 -15.41 -2.89 11.82
N ALA A 473 -15.35 -2.80 13.16
CA ALA A 473 -15.25 -3.95 14.04
C ALA A 473 -16.44 -4.92 13.97
N ASP A 474 -17.62 -4.46 13.59
CA ASP A 474 -18.83 -5.26 13.47
C ASP A 474 -18.78 -6.32 12.34
N GLY A 475 -17.76 -6.24 11.48
CA GLY A 475 -17.51 -7.15 10.37
C GLY A 475 -18.13 -6.72 9.03
N SER A 476 -18.97 -5.68 9.05
CA SER A 476 -19.58 -5.06 7.87
C SER A 476 -18.73 -3.86 7.47
N GLN A 477 -18.27 -3.80 6.21
CA GLN A 477 -17.60 -2.59 5.72
C GLN A 477 -18.65 -1.70 5.05
N ASP A 478 -19.40 -0.95 5.84
CA ASP A 478 -20.59 -0.26 5.38
C ASP A 478 -20.54 1.27 5.38
N ILE A 479 -19.52 1.87 6.01
CA ILE A 479 -19.23 3.30 5.84
C ILE A 479 -19.10 3.66 4.35
N GLY A 480 -19.95 4.59 3.91
CA GLY A 480 -20.01 5.04 2.51
C GLY A 480 -20.78 4.12 1.55
N GLN A 481 -21.41 3.05 2.04
CA GLN A 481 -22.34 2.27 1.22
C GLN A 481 -23.64 3.04 0.96
N ASN A 482 -24.46 2.53 0.04
CA ASN A 482 -25.75 3.11 -0.25
C ASN A 482 -26.84 2.08 0.02
N TYR A 483 -27.61 2.33 1.07
CA TYR A 483 -28.75 1.51 1.42
C TYR A 483 -30.03 2.31 1.26
N GLY A 484 -31.09 1.67 0.77
CA GLY A 484 -32.44 2.21 0.79
C GLY A 484 -33.04 2.19 2.20
N ILE A 485 -34.15 2.89 2.40
CA ILE A 485 -34.81 3.04 3.71
C ILE A 485 -35.22 1.69 4.33
N GLN A 486 -35.47 0.68 3.49
CA GLN A 486 -35.90 -0.67 3.90
C GLN A 486 -34.74 -1.67 4.05
N ASP A 487 -33.53 -1.28 3.67
CA ASP A 487 -32.37 -2.16 3.72
C ASP A 487 -31.88 -2.31 5.17
N ALA A 488 -31.46 -3.52 5.54
CA ALA A 488 -31.04 -3.83 6.90
C ALA A 488 -29.81 -3.04 7.41
N GLY A 489 -29.00 -2.49 6.50
CA GLY A 489 -27.84 -1.65 6.82
C GLY A 489 -28.15 -0.15 6.88
N ASN A 490 -29.41 0.27 6.68
CA ASN A 490 -29.72 1.70 6.69
C ASN A 490 -29.35 2.35 8.03
N GLY A 491 -28.55 3.42 7.98
CA GLY A 491 -28.05 4.15 9.15
C GLY A 491 -26.63 3.76 9.58
N THR A 492 -26.09 2.63 9.11
CA THR A 492 -24.70 2.24 9.41
C THR A 492 -23.68 2.94 8.53
N GLN A 493 -24.09 3.49 7.37
CA GLN A 493 -23.17 4.05 6.37
C GLN A 493 -22.42 5.33 6.80
N SER A 494 -22.82 5.92 7.92
CA SER A 494 -22.15 7.06 8.55
C SER A 494 -21.17 6.65 9.66
N GLY A 495 -21.14 5.36 10.00
CA GLY A 495 -20.42 4.80 11.13
C GLY A 495 -21.26 4.78 12.42
N VAL A 496 -21.10 3.70 13.19
CA VAL A 496 -21.77 3.43 14.46
C VAL A 496 -20.77 3.09 15.55
N VAL A 497 -21.19 3.16 16.83
CA VAL A 497 -20.29 2.85 17.96
C VAL A 497 -19.72 1.42 17.90
N PHE A 498 -20.42 0.51 17.22
CA PHE A 498 -20.00 -0.88 17.06
C PHE A 498 -18.90 -1.09 16.02
N ASP A 499 -18.50 -0.05 15.29
CA ASP A 499 -17.31 -0.07 14.42
C ASP A 499 -16.01 -0.02 15.23
N ALA A 500 -16.10 0.39 16.51
CA ALA A 500 -14.97 0.41 17.42
C ALA A 500 -14.72 -0.96 18.07
N PHE A 501 -13.45 -1.28 18.29
CA PHE A 501 -13.01 -2.51 18.95
C PHE A 501 -13.01 -2.35 20.48
N PHE A 502 -13.77 -3.21 21.18
CA PHE A 502 -13.83 -3.24 22.64
C PHE A 502 -14.44 -4.56 23.18
N GLN A 503 -14.14 -4.88 24.44
CA GLN A 503 -14.76 -6.01 25.13
C GLN A 503 -16.26 -5.77 25.37
N GLY A 504 -17.09 -6.70 24.92
CA GLY A 504 -18.54 -6.63 25.07
C GLY A 504 -19.24 -5.77 24.02
N ASN A 505 -18.58 -5.52 22.87
CA ASN A 505 -19.25 -5.13 21.64
C ASN A 505 -20.24 -6.25 21.25
N ILE A 506 -21.49 -5.87 20.99
CA ILE A 506 -22.62 -6.78 20.80
C ILE A 506 -22.95 -7.02 19.33
N ALA A 507 -22.15 -6.46 18.40
CA ALA A 507 -22.34 -6.71 16.98
C ALA A 507 -22.29 -8.22 16.68
N PRO A 508 -23.21 -8.77 15.86
CA PRO A 508 -23.39 -10.22 15.73
C PRO A 508 -22.15 -11.00 15.31
N PHE A 509 -21.27 -10.41 14.51
CA PHE A 509 -20.06 -11.06 13.98
C PHE A 509 -18.78 -10.61 14.69
N TYR A 510 -18.89 -9.69 15.66
CA TYR A 510 -17.74 -9.17 16.38
C TYR A 510 -17.02 -10.28 17.15
N ARG A 511 -15.70 -10.25 17.05
CA ARG A 511 -14.80 -11.03 17.91
C ARG A 511 -13.81 -10.06 18.52
N ASN A 512 -13.42 -10.33 19.77
CA ASN A 512 -12.42 -9.49 20.46
C ASN A 512 -10.98 -9.73 19.96
N PHE A 513 -10.84 -9.96 18.65
CA PHE A 513 -9.60 -10.02 17.90
C PHE A 513 -9.86 -9.85 16.38
N ILE A 514 -8.86 -9.37 15.66
CA ILE A 514 -8.78 -9.37 14.20
C ILE A 514 -7.40 -9.81 13.72
N ASP A 515 -7.35 -10.49 12.58
CA ASP A 515 -6.13 -10.92 11.88
C ASP A 515 -6.37 -11.02 10.36
N ASP A 516 -5.44 -11.63 9.62
CA ASP A 516 -5.53 -11.72 8.16
C ASP A 516 -6.69 -12.59 7.65
N ASN A 517 -7.37 -13.32 8.53
CA ASN A 517 -8.44 -14.26 8.21
C ASN A 517 -9.80 -13.87 8.81
N THR A 518 -9.90 -12.71 9.46
CA THR A 518 -11.16 -12.16 9.97
C THR A 518 -11.82 -11.20 8.98
N ALA A 519 -13.08 -10.83 9.25
CA ALA A 519 -13.76 -9.70 8.64
C ALA A 519 -14.14 -8.74 9.79
N PRO A 520 -13.59 -7.51 9.84
CA PRO A 520 -12.58 -6.95 8.93
C PRO A 520 -11.24 -7.68 9.08
N SER A 521 -10.39 -7.59 8.05
CA SER A 521 -9.09 -8.27 8.03
C SER A 521 -7.93 -7.30 8.24
N THR A 522 -6.83 -7.76 8.81
CA THR A 522 -5.57 -7.01 8.88
C THR A 522 -4.75 -7.07 7.59
N ARG A 523 -5.32 -7.51 6.47
CA ARG A 523 -4.59 -7.56 5.19
C ARG A 523 -4.29 -6.15 4.67
N SER A 524 -3.21 -6.06 3.89
CA SER A 524 -2.81 -4.82 3.25
C SER A 524 -3.88 -4.28 2.29
N ALA A 525 -3.74 -3.04 1.83
CA ALA A 525 -4.62 -2.43 0.84
C ALA A 525 -4.70 -3.25 -0.46
N ARG A 526 -3.66 -4.03 -0.77
CA ARG A 526 -3.61 -4.96 -1.90
C ARG A 526 -3.88 -6.41 -1.52
N ASN A 527 -4.52 -6.63 -0.36
CA ASN A 527 -4.97 -7.93 0.13
C ASN A 527 -3.84 -8.92 0.48
N ALA A 528 -2.61 -8.43 0.66
CA ALA A 528 -1.49 -9.25 1.12
C ALA A 528 -1.61 -9.52 2.65
N PRO A 529 -1.34 -10.74 3.13
CA PRO A 529 -1.29 -11.00 4.57
C PRO A 529 -0.25 -10.11 5.25
N THR A 530 -0.57 -9.53 6.40
CA THR A 530 0.38 -8.69 7.15
C THR A 530 1.04 -9.44 8.30
N GLN A 531 0.48 -10.60 8.68
CA GLN A 531 0.89 -11.36 9.85
C GLN A 531 0.74 -10.54 11.14
N ILE A 532 -0.19 -9.58 11.18
CA ILE A 532 -0.48 -8.77 12.36
C ILE A 532 -1.81 -9.21 12.95
N ARG A 533 -1.87 -9.30 14.28
CA ARG A 533 -3.10 -9.58 15.01
C ARG A 533 -3.30 -8.53 16.09
N PHE A 534 -4.54 -8.05 16.19
CA PHE A 534 -4.99 -7.25 17.32
C PHE A 534 -5.98 -8.08 18.15
N SER A 535 -5.87 -8.07 19.47
CA SER A 535 -6.75 -8.87 20.34
C SER A 535 -6.84 -8.31 21.75
N LEU A 536 -7.71 -8.92 22.57
CA LEU A 536 -7.81 -8.61 24.00
C LEU A 536 -8.06 -7.12 24.28
N PHE A 537 -8.92 -6.49 23.47
CA PHE A 537 -9.37 -5.14 23.78
C PHE A 537 -10.12 -5.15 25.11
N SER A 538 -9.88 -4.18 25.98
CA SER A 538 -10.61 -4.02 27.24
C SER A 538 -12.04 -3.51 26.99
N ALA A 539 -12.86 -3.44 28.05
CA ALA A 539 -14.13 -2.71 27.99
C ALA A 539 -13.88 -1.21 27.69
N PRO A 540 -14.85 -0.49 27.12
CA PRO A 540 -14.76 0.95 26.88
C PRO A 540 -14.43 1.69 28.18
N ALA A 541 -13.39 2.53 28.13
CA ALA A 541 -12.90 3.28 29.27
C ALA A 541 -12.02 4.46 28.79
N PRO A 542 -11.80 5.48 29.64
CA PRO A 542 -10.90 6.58 29.31
C PRO A 542 -9.46 6.13 29.01
N ILE A 543 -9.05 4.97 29.53
CA ILE A 543 -7.81 4.29 29.17
C ILE A 543 -8.17 2.84 28.85
N MET A 544 -7.97 2.44 27.60
CA MET A 544 -8.18 1.07 27.15
C MET A 544 -6.86 0.33 26.99
N THR A 545 -6.94 -1.00 26.94
CA THR A 545 -5.80 -1.85 26.57
C THR A 545 -6.12 -2.68 25.34
N ALA A 546 -5.11 -2.99 24.53
CA ALA A 546 -5.19 -3.93 23.43
C ALA A 546 -3.86 -4.69 23.31
N GLN A 547 -3.89 -5.91 22.81
CA GLN A 547 -2.70 -6.69 22.50
C GLN A 547 -2.41 -6.64 21.00
N VAL A 548 -1.15 -6.39 20.64
CA VAL A 548 -0.64 -6.53 19.28
C VAL A 548 0.29 -7.73 19.23
N GLN A 549 0.11 -8.57 18.21
CA GLN A 549 1.01 -9.66 17.88
C GLN A 549 1.48 -9.52 16.43
N ARG A 550 2.77 -9.76 16.17
CA ARG A 550 3.39 -9.71 14.85
C ARG A 550 4.01 -11.05 14.50
N GLY A 551 3.87 -11.49 13.26
CA GLY A 551 4.36 -12.77 12.77
C GLY A 551 3.35 -13.90 12.86
N SER A 552 3.82 -15.10 12.52
CA SER A 552 3.03 -16.32 12.50
C SER A 552 3.84 -17.53 12.95
N ALA A 553 3.20 -18.69 12.92
CA ALA A 553 3.89 -19.95 13.17
C ALA A 553 4.99 -20.26 12.13
N PHE A 554 4.92 -19.66 10.93
CA PHE A 554 5.91 -19.84 9.85
C PHE A 554 6.94 -18.69 9.80
N LEU A 555 6.51 -17.45 10.08
CA LEU A 555 7.37 -16.27 10.06
C LEU A 555 7.45 -15.66 11.47
N ARG A 556 8.51 -15.95 12.22
CA ARG A 556 8.72 -15.36 13.55
C ARG A 556 9.65 -14.14 13.45
N PRO A 557 9.19 -12.92 13.77
CA PRO A 557 10.05 -11.74 13.70
C PRO A 557 11.32 -11.91 14.55
N LEU A 558 12.47 -11.58 13.98
CA LEU A 558 13.73 -11.57 14.71
C LEU A 558 13.77 -10.42 15.73
N PRO A 559 14.50 -10.58 16.84
CA PRO A 559 14.74 -9.47 17.77
C PRO A 559 15.33 -8.25 17.06
N ASN A 560 14.88 -7.05 17.44
CA ASN A 560 15.29 -5.76 16.87
C ASN A 560 14.89 -5.51 15.40
N PHE A 561 14.10 -6.40 14.78
CA PHE A 561 13.49 -6.15 13.49
C PHE A 561 11.99 -5.86 13.64
N PRO A 562 11.42 -5.02 12.76
CA PRO A 562 12.04 -4.40 11.58
C PRO A 562 12.90 -3.17 11.91
N LEU A 563 13.79 -2.81 10.98
CA LEU A 563 14.65 -1.61 11.04
C LEU A 563 14.28 -0.64 9.90
N GLN A 564 14.21 0.65 10.20
CA GLN A 564 14.02 1.69 9.19
C GLN A 564 15.37 2.29 8.78
N LEU A 565 15.75 2.09 7.53
CA LEU A 565 16.97 2.63 6.93
C LEU A 565 16.65 3.89 6.12
N SER A 566 17.66 4.75 5.93
CA SER A 566 17.50 5.98 5.15
C SER A 566 17.86 5.78 3.67
N GLY A 567 17.09 6.42 2.80
CA GLY A 567 17.28 6.42 1.36
C GLY A 567 16.39 5.44 0.61
N ASN A 568 16.60 5.37 -0.70
CA ASN A 568 15.85 4.49 -1.61
C ASN A 568 16.67 3.25 -1.94
N PHE A 569 16.00 2.12 -2.14
CA PHE A 569 16.61 0.82 -2.35
C PHE A 569 16.04 0.23 -3.64
N ASP A 570 16.91 0.05 -4.63
CA ASP A 570 16.55 -0.60 -5.89
C ASP A 570 16.97 -2.09 -5.86
N ARG A 571 16.83 -2.78 -6.99
CA ARG A 571 17.20 -4.19 -7.10
C ARG A 571 18.64 -4.53 -6.69
N GLN A 572 19.59 -3.61 -6.88
CA GLN A 572 20.98 -3.84 -6.52
C GLN A 572 21.26 -3.60 -5.04
N ALA A 573 20.31 -2.98 -4.34
CA ALA A 573 20.34 -2.74 -2.90
C ALA A 573 19.92 -3.96 -2.06
N SER A 574 19.87 -5.15 -2.67
CA SER A 574 19.46 -6.40 -2.03
C SER A 574 20.36 -6.77 -0.83
N PRO A 575 19.82 -7.33 0.27
CA PRO A 575 20.62 -7.70 1.43
C PRO A 575 21.76 -8.66 1.13
N THR A 576 22.91 -8.35 1.74
CA THR A 576 24.09 -9.20 1.80
C THR A 576 24.18 -9.72 3.23
N VAL A 577 23.92 -11.01 3.42
CA VAL A 577 23.80 -11.61 4.76
C VAL A 577 24.88 -12.66 4.95
N LEU A 578 25.60 -12.56 6.07
CA LEU A 578 26.63 -13.50 6.50
C LEU A 578 26.54 -13.66 8.01
N ASP A 579 26.26 -14.87 8.49
CA ASP A 579 26.03 -15.16 9.91
C ASP A 579 24.99 -14.19 10.52
N SER A 580 25.41 -13.31 11.43
CA SER A 580 24.59 -12.27 12.08
C SER A 580 24.73 -10.87 11.47
N LEU A 581 25.47 -10.73 10.36
CA LEU A 581 25.68 -9.47 9.66
C LEU A 581 24.68 -9.32 8.52
N VAL A 582 23.93 -8.22 8.55
CA VAL A 582 23.05 -7.80 7.46
C VAL A 582 23.60 -6.50 6.90
N ILE A 583 24.09 -6.58 5.67
CA ILE A 583 24.71 -5.46 4.96
C ILE A 583 23.80 -5.07 3.80
N VAL A 584 23.45 -3.79 3.71
CA VAL A 584 22.64 -3.25 2.62
C VAL A 584 23.23 -1.92 2.17
N GLN A 585 23.17 -1.65 0.88
CA GLN A 585 23.62 -0.39 0.29
C GLN A 585 22.45 0.27 -0.42
N ASN A 586 22.12 1.51 -0.05
CA ASN A 586 21.04 2.23 -0.73
C ASN A 586 21.50 2.79 -2.10
N ALA A 587 20.56 3.32 -2.88
CA ALA A 587 20.81 3.84 -4.22
C ALA A 587 21.72 5.09 -4.27
N SER A 588 21.90 5.80 -3.14
CA SER A 588 22.86 6.91 -3.03
C SER A 588 24.26 6.43 -2.58
N GLY A 589 24.41 5.13 -2.34
CA GLY A 589 25.67 4.51 -1.97
C GLY A 589 25.96 4.46 -0.47
N ALA A 590 25.03 4.83 0.42
CA ALA A 590 25.23 4.63 1.85
C ALA A 590 25.16 3.14 2.21
N VAL A 591 26.15 2.65 2.95
CA VAL A 591 26.24 1.25 3.38
C VAL A 591 25.85 1.15 4.84
N PHE A 592 24.86 0.31 5.12
CA PHE A 592 24.37 0.00 6.46
C PHE A 592 24.77 -1.42 6.84
N VAL A 593 25.17 -1.60 8.10
CA VAL A 593 25.45 -2.90 8.70
C VAL A 593 24.64 -3.01 9.98
N ASN A 594 23.74 -3.99 10.04
CA ASN A 594 22.78 -4.17 11.13
C ASN A 594 22.04 -2.86 11.49
N GLY A 595 21.66 -2.09 10.47
CA GLY A 595 20.97 -0.80 10.60
C GLY A 595 21.88 0.42 10.80
N VAL A 596 23.16 0.24 11.09
CA VAL A 596 24.10 1.35 11.33
C VAL A 596 24.82 1.74 10.04
N ARG A 597 24.77 3.02 9.66
CA ARG A 597 25.51 3.53 8.50
C ARG A 597 27.01 3.54 8.80
N LEU A 598 27.81 2.79 8.04
CA LEU A 598 29.26 2.66 8.27
C LEU A 598 30.13 3.35 7.21
N ALA A 599 29.70 3.32 5.95
CA ALA A 599 30.51 3.80 4.83
C ALA A 599 29.63 4.34 3.70
N SER A 600 30.27 4.83 2.64
CA SER A 600 29.59 5.16 1.39
C SER A 600 30.39 4.67 0.18
N PHE A 601 29.72 3.92 -0.69
CA PHE A 601 30.20 3.41 -1.96
C PHE A 601 29.29 3.95 -3.07
N SER A 602 29.72 4.93 -3.85
CA SER A 602 28.84 5.62 -4.82
C SER A 602 28.54 4.81 -6.10
N SER A 603 28.55 3.48 -6.04
CA SER A 603 28.07 2.60 -7.11
C SER A 603 26.70 2.00 -6.78
N ARG A 604 26.12 1.26 -7.73
CA ARG A 604 24.92 0.46 -7.52
C ARG A 604 25.24 -1.03 -7.56
N LEU A 605 26.43 -1.45 -7.11
CA LEU A 605 26.75 -2.86 -7.02
C LEU A 605 26.38 -3.37 -5.63
N LYS A 606 25.69 -4.52 -5.56
CA LYS A 606 25.50 -5.22 -4.29
C LYS A 606 26.87 -5.44 -3.62
N PRO A 607 27.08 -5.02 -2.36
CA PRO A 607 28.31 -5.27 -1.65
C PRO A 607 28.66 -6.76 -1.60
N ALA A 608 29.94 -7.10 -1.74
CA ALA A 608 30.42 -8.44 -1.42
C ALA A 608 31.04 -8.41 -0.01
N ALA A 609 30.85 -9.45 0.79
CA ALA A 609 31.30 -9.48 2.17
C ALA A 609 31.94 -10.81 2.56
N ARG A 610 32.97 -10.69 3.41
CA ARG A 610 33.54 -11.72 4.27
C ARG A 610 33.42 -11.24 5.72
N SER A 611 33.65 -12.10 6.70
CA SER A 611 33.55 -11.75 8.12
C SER A 611 34.41 -10.55 8.53
N ASP A 612 35.48 -10.23 7.80
CA ASP A 612 36.45 -9.17 8.07
C ASP A 612 36.44 -8.00 7.07
N VAL A 613 35.85 -8.16 5.87
CA VAL A 613 35.90 -7.17 4.78
C VAL A 613 34.54 -7.00 4.11
N ILE A 614 34.15 -5.74 3.86
CA ILE A 614 33.04 -5.36 2.99
C ILE A 614 33.60 -4.66 1.75
N LEU A 615 33.29 -5.21 0.58
CA LEU A 615 33.77 -4.77 -0.72
C LEU A 615 32.64 -4.09 -1.50
N GLY A 616 32.93 -2.94 -2.08
CA GLY A 616 32.05 -2.22 -3.00
C GLY A 616 32.83 -1.38 -4.00
N ALA A 617 32.16 -0.47 -4.70
CA ALA A 617 32.78 0.41 -5.67
C ALA A 617 32.21 1.83 -5.64
N SER A 618 32.97 2.76 -6.20
CA SER A 618 32.58 4.13 -6.52
C SER A 618 33.10 4.45 -7.92
N GLY A 619 32.25 4.33 -8.94
CA GLY A 619 32.67 4.48 -10.34
C GLY A 619 33.78 3.51 -10.74
N ASP A 620 34.97 4.04 -11.03
CA ASP A 620 36.18 3.30 -11.41
C ASP A 620 37.05 2.88 -10.20
N THR A 621 36.58 3.12 -8.97
CA THR A 621 37.35 2.91 -7.76
C THR A 621 36.76 1.79 -6.91
N LEU A 622 37.56 0.78 -6.59
CA LEU A 622 37.22 -0.29 -5.64
C LEU A 622 37.34 0.26 -4.22
N MET A 623 36.35 -0.05 -3.39
CA MET A 623 36.25 0.35 -2.00
C MET A 623 36.24 -0.89 -1.12
N ALA A 624 37.16 -1.02 -0.17
CA ALA A 624 37.21 -2.13 0.78
C ALA A 624 37.20 -1.61 2.21
N PHE A 625 36.11 -1.85 2.93
CA PHE A 625 35.98 -1.53 4.35
C PHE A 625 36.47 -2.71 5.19
N LEU A 626 37.56 -2.52 5.93
CA LEU A 626 38.11 -3.49 6.88
C LEU A 626 37.40 -3.34 8.22
N ARG A 627 36.68 -4.38 8.65
CA ARG A 627 35.86 -4.31 9.88
C ARG A 627 36.71 -4.23 11.15
N ALA A 628 37.87 -4.87 11.18
CA ALA A 628 38.73 -4.90 12.36
C ALA A 628 39.34 -3.53 12.71
N THR A 629 39.66 -2.73 11.69
CA THR A 629 40.32 -1.42 11.86
C THR A 629 39.39 -0.24 11.56
N SER A 630 38.16 -0.49 11.10
CA SER A 630 37.24 0.51 10.54
C SER A 630 37.85 1.34 9.41
N GLN A 631 38.85 0.81 8.71
CA GLN A 631 39.55 1.50 7.63
C GLN A 631 38.86 1.26 6.29
N VAL A 632 38.76 2.30 5.45
CA VAL A 632 38.35 2.17 4.04
C VAL A 632 39.58 2.26 3.15
N LEU A 633 39.91 1.16 2.48
CA LEU A 633 40.93 1.11 1.45
C LEU A 633 40.32 1.39 0.08
N GLN A 634 41.11 2.01 -0.80
CA GLN A 634 40.67 2.40 -2.13
C GLN A 634 41.70 2.03 -3.19
N ARG A 635 41.22 1.59 -4.37
CA ARG A 635 42.07 1.35 -5.54
C ARG A 635 41.34 1.75 -6.81
N ARG A 636 41.93 2.66 -7.57
CA ARG A 636 41.39 3.14 -8.85
C ARG A 636 41.79 2.24 -10.02
N PHE A 637 40.87 2.06 -10.97
CA PHE A 637 41.04 1.30 -12.20
C PHE A 637 40.85 2.20 -13.43
N SER A 638 41.18 1.68 -14.61
CA SER A 638 41.12 2.41 -15.89
C SER A 638 39.71 2.61 -16.44
N ALA A 639 38.71 1.91 -15.87
CA ALA A 639 37.32 1.97 -16.32
C ALA A 639 36.36 1.72 -15.13
N PRO A 640 35.09 2.17 -15.22
CA PRO A 640 34.08 1.90 -14.21
C PRO A 640 33.96 0.41 -13.87
N ILE A 641 33.81 0.10 -12.60
CA ILE A 641 33.61 -1.26 -12.10
C ILE A 641 32.15 -1.66 -12.33
N THR A 642 31.93 -2.83 -12.93
CA THR A 642 30.60 -3.35 -13.27
C THR A 642 30.26 -4.67 -12.58
N ALA A 643 31.25 -5.36 -12.00
CA ALA A 643 31.04 -6.58 -11.23
C ALA A 643 32.12 -6.75 -10.17
N LEU A 644 31.75 -7.34 -9.03
CA LEU A 644 32.63 -7.59 -7.88
C LEU A 644 32.30 -8.93 -7.23
N SER A 645 33.32 -9.71 -6.89
CA SER A 645 33.17 -10.90 -6.06
C SER A 645 34.39 -11.15 -5.17
N LEU A 646 34.18 -11.86 -4.06
CA LEU A 646 35.23 -12.37 -3.18
C LEU A 646 35.45 -13.86 -3.45
N GLU A 647 36.72 -14.29 -3.46
CA GLU A 647 37.07 -15.71 -3.66
C GLU A 647 36.82 -16.54 -2.39
N SER A 648 37.02 -17.86 -2.49
CA SER A 648 36.75 -18.79 -1.40
C SER A 648 37.38 -18.42 -0.04
N ALA A 649 36.62 -18.63 1.04
CA ALA A 649 37.00 -18.30 2.43
C ALA A 649 38.09 -19.21 3.02
N THR A 650 38.48 -20.28 2.30
CA THR A 650 39.59 -21.15 2.69
C THR A 650 40.96 -20.49 2.49
N SER A 651 41.04 -19.38 1.74
CA SER A 651 42.26 -18.59 1.64
C SER A 651 42.45 -17.70 2.87
N PRO A 652 43.62 -17.71 3.52
CA PRO A 652 43.93 -16.77 4.60
C PRO A 652 43.94 -15.32 4.08
N GLU A 653 44.29 -15.12 2.82
CA GLU A 653 44.25 -13.82 2.15
C GLU A 653 42.84 -13.46 1.68
N VAL A 654 42.44 -12.19 1.80
CA VAL A 654 41.17 -11.71 1.22
C VAL A 654 41.37 -11.49 -0.28
N ARG A 655 41.00 -12.47 -1.11
CA ARG A 655 41.09 -12.35 -2.57
C ARG A 655 39.78 -11.87 -3.19
N CYS A 656 39.89 -11.04 -4.23
CA CYS A 656 38.74 -10.50 -4.95
C CYS A 656 38.93 -10.52 -6.47
N ARG A 657 37.81 -10.54 -7.20
CA ARG A 657 37.74 -10.30 -8.64
C ARG A 657 37.00 -9.00 -8.91
N ILE A 658 37.54 -8.20 -9.83
CA ILE A 658 36.96 -6.92 -10.27
C ILE A 658 36.76 -6.94 -11.78
N GLY A 659 35.53 -6.73 -12.23
CA GLY A 659 35.16 -6.64 -13.63
C GLY A 659 34.83 -5.20 -14.00
N THR A 660 35.26 -4.77 -15.19
CA THR A 660 35.11 -3.37 -15.62
C THR A 660 34.23 -3.22 -16.85
N ALA A 661 33.76 -2.00 -17.08
CA ALA A 661 33.01 -1.61 -18.28
C ALA A 661 33.83 -1.79 -19.58
N ALA A 662 35.16 -1.80 -19.49
CA ALA A 662 36.06 -2.07 -20.60
C ALA A 662 36.28 -3.56 -20.87
N GLY A 663 35.63 -4.46 -20.11
CA GLY A 663 35.73 -5.91 -20.31
C GLY A 663 37.03 -6.55 -19.78
N THR A 664 37.76 -5.81 -18.94
CA THR A 664 38.93 -6.33 -18.21
C THR A 664 38.51 -6.88 -16.85
N ILE A 665 39.09 -8.01 -16.46
CA ILE A 665 38.94 -8.65 -15.16
C ILE A 665 40.27 -8.57 -14.41
N PHE A 666 40.27 -8.08 -13.17
CA PHE A 666 41.44 -8.02 -12.31
C PHE A 666 41.29 -9.00 -11.15
N ARG A 667 42.38 -9.65 -10.74
CA ARG A 667 42.48 -10.38 -9.48
C ARG A 667 43.29 -9.57 -8.48
N GLY A 668 42.79 -9.43 -7.26
CA GLY A 668 43.42 -8.65 -6.21
C GLY A 668 43.45 -9.35 -4.86
N VAL A 669 44.34 -8.89 -4.00
CA VAL A 669 44.43 -9.24 -2.57
C VAL A 669 44.20 -7.98 -1.75
N ILE A 670 43.38 -8.08 -0.72
CA ILE A 670 43.10 -7.04 0.26
C ILE A 670 43.78 -7.43 1.56
N SER A 671 44.52 -6.48 2.14
CA SER A 671 45.21 -6.60 3.42
C SER A 671 45.15 -5.27 4.17
N SER A 672 45.59 -5.22 5.42
CA SER A 672 45.71 -3.96 6.18
C SER A 672 46.56 -2.91 5.45
N ASP A 673 47.54 -3.35 4.66
CA ASP A 673 48.52 -2.49 4.02
C ASP A 673 48.02 -1.92 2.68
N GLY A 674 46.87 -2.40 2.19
CA GLY A 674 46.26 -1.92 0.95
C GLY A 674 45.69 -3.02 0.06
N ILE A 675 45.34 -2.62 -1.17
CA ILE A 675 44.79 -3.48 -2.22
C ILE A 675 45.87 -3.70 -3.29
N ARG A 676 46.37 -4.94 -3.40
CA ARG A 676 47.39 -5.34 -4.37
C ARG A 676 46.76 -6.12 -5.52
N ILE A 677 47.01 -5.70 -6.76
CA ILE A 677 46.60 -6.44 -7.96
C ILE A 677 47.61 -7.55 -8.23
N LEU A 678 47.11 -8.76 -8.44
CA LEU A 678 47.90 -9.93 -8.80
C LEU A 678 48.12 -9.99 -10.31
N ASP A 679 47.02 -9.88 -11.07
CA ASP A 679 47.01 -9.95 -12.52
C ASP A 679 45.71 -9.37 -13.09
N SER A 680 45.64 -9.31 -14.42
CA SER A 680 44.46 -8.92 -15.17
C SER A 680 44.32 -9.71 -16.47
N VAL A 681 43.08 -9.95 -16.89
CA VAL A 681 42.73 -10.62 -18.15
C VAL A 681 41.76 -9.76 -18.93
N GLN A 682 42.05 -9.49 -20.20
CA GLN A 682 41.11 -8.85 -21.14
C GLN A 682 40.19 -9.92 -21.71
N LEU A 683 38.91 -9.92 -21.30
CA LEU A 683 37.94 -10.90 -21.79
C LEU A 683 37.25 -10.44 -23.09
N SER A 684 36.86 -9.16 -23.12
CA SER A 684 36.08 -8.52 -24.18
C SER A 684 36.36 -7.01 -24.20
N SER A 685 35.91 -6.27 -25.22
CA SER A 685 35.83 -4.80 -25.18
C SER A 685 34.50 -4.30 -24.61
N ARG A 686 33.61 -5.20 -24.17
CA ARG A 686 32.29 -4.90 -23.60
C ARG A 686 32.27 -5.12 -22.08
N PRO A 687 31.33 -4.49 -21.35
CA PRO A 687 31.23 -4.61 -19.90
C PRO A 687 31.19 -6.05 -19.38
N ILE A 688 31.87 -6.29 -18.26
CA ILE A 688 31.73 -7.54 -17.50
C ILE A 688 30.35 -7.56 -16.84
N VAL A 689 29.61 -8.65 -17.05
CA VAL A 689 28.24 -8.88 -16.56
C VAL A 689 28.24 -9.73 -15.29
N SER A 690 29.09 -10.75 -15.22
CA SER A 690 29.17 -11.68 -14.09
C SER A 690 30.61 -12.15 -13.88
N LEU A 691 30.99 -12.27 -12.62
CA LEU A 691 32.29 -12.80 -12.18
C LEU A 691 32.06 -14.03 -11.32
N THR A 692 32.56 -15.16 -11.77
CA THR A 692 32.63 -16.39 -10.95
C THR A 692 34.06 -16.90 -10.93
N GLU A 693 34.34 -17.94 -10.13
CA GLU A 693 35.67 -18.53 -10.10
C GLU A 693 36.01 -19.30 -11.38
N THR A 694 35.00 -19.84 -12.06
CA THR A 694 35.14 -20.76 -13.19
C THR A 694 34.67 -20.16 -14.51
N LEU A 695 33.56 -19.42 -14.51
CA LEU A 695 32.93 -18.80 -15.68
C LEU A 695 33.03 -17.27 -15.64
N GLN A 696 33.63 -16.68 -16.66
CA GLN A 696 33.69 -15.23 -16.85
C GLN A 696 32.73 -14.80 -17.95
N VAL A 697 31.91 -13.76 -17.74
CA VAL A 697 30.90 -13.32 -18.71
C VAL A 697 30.95 -11.81 -18.92
N ALA A 698 31.14 -11.39 -20.17
CA ALA A 698 30.92 -10.03 -20.65
C ALA A 698 29.62 -9.94 -21.47
N GLU A 699 29.21 -8.75 -21.90
CA GLU A 699 27.96 -8.59 -22.66
C GLU A 699 27.92 -9.38 -23.98
N ASP A 700 29.05 -9.76 -24.58
CA ASP A 700 29.12 -10.41 -25.90
C ASP A 700 29.75 -11.81 -25.86
N VAL A 701 30.36 -12.20 -24.74
CA VAL A 701 31.11 -13.46 -24.62
C VAL A 701 31.05 -14.07 -23.22
N ALA A 702 31.08 -15.40 -23.15
CA ALA A 702 31.44 -16.16 -21.94
C ALA A 702 32.71 -16.99 -22.17
N GLN A 703 33.50 -17.19 -21.11
CA GLN A 703 34.71 -18.02 -21.15
C GLN A 703 34.87 -18.87 -19.89
N PHE A 704 35.20 -20.15 -20.09
CA PHE A 704 35.59 -21.12 -19.08
C PHE A 704 36.86 -21.83 -19.56
N GLY A 705 37.98 -21.65 -18.84
CA GLY A 705 39.28 -22.14 -19.31
C GLY A 705 39.61 -21.64 -20.72
N THR A 706 39.77 -22.57 -21.66
CA THR A 706 39.99 -22.31 -23.09
C THR A 706 38.70 -22.27 -23.91
N THR A 707 37.58 -22.74 -23.36
CA THR A 707 36.28 -22.76 -24.04
C THR A 707 35.64 -21.38 -24.02
N ARG A 708 35.15 -20.92 -25.18
CA ARG A 708 34.61 -19.56 -25.38
C ARG A 708 33.31 -19.58 -26.18
N TRP A 709 32.32 -18.82 -25.73
CA TRP A 709 31.01 -18.68 -26.37
C TRP A 709 30.73 -17.24 -26.74
N THR A 710 30.16 -16.99 -27.92
CA THR A 710 29.75 -15.64 -28.35
C THR A 710 28.23 -15.53 -28.44
N PHE A 711 27.69 -14.35 -28.12
CA PHE A 711 26.23 -14.18 -28.01
C PHE A 711 25.57 -13.59 -29.25
N GLY A 712 26.36 -13.10 -30.22
CA GLY A 712 25.86 -12.46 -31.43
C GLY A 712 25.29 -11.06 -31.13
N GLN A 713 24.13 -10.74 -31.69
CA GLN A 713 23.50 -9.41 -31.57
C GLN A 713 22.70 -9.20 -30.27
N SER A 714 22.47 -10.27 -29.49
CA SER A 714 21.72 -10.21 -28.24
C SER A 714 22.68 -10.24 -27.06
N PRO A 715 23.00 -9.09 -26.43
CA PRO A 715 23.99 -9.07 -25.36
C PRO A 715 23.47 -9.77 -24.09
N ALA A 716 24.39 -10.31 -23.32
CA ALA A 716 24.14 -10.84 -21.99
C ALA A 716 23.68 -9.72 -21.04
N LYS A 717 22.77 -10.09 -20.14
CA LYS A 717 22.21 -9.23 -19.10
C LYS A 717 22.56 -9.73 -17.70
N ALA A 718 22.51 -11.04 -17.51
CA ALA A 718 22.85 -11.71 -16.27
C ALA A 718 23.37 -13.10 -16.60
N ALA A 719 24.12 -13.71 -15.69
CA ALA A 719 24.58 -15.07 -15.80
C ALA A 719 24.69 -15.69 -14.42
N ALA A 720 24.83 -17.01 -14.34
CA ALA A 720 25.18 -17.75 -13.14
C ALA A 720 26.00 -18.99 -13.52
N ALA A 721 26.81 -19.49 -12.60
CA ALA A 721 27.61 -20.70 -12.79
C ALA A 721 27.15 -21.84 -11.87
N THR A 722 27.47 -23.06 -12.26
CA THR A 722 27.27 -24.28 -11.45
C THR A 722 28.54 -24.69 -10.71
N GLY A 723 29.70 -24.15 -11.08
CA GLY A 723 31.01 -24.61 -10.59
C GLY A 723 31.57 -25.83 -11.32
N LEU A 724 30.91 -26.28 -12.42
CA LEU A 724 31.11 -27.56 -13.14
C LEU A 724 30.35 -28.73 -12.50
N SER A 725 29.11 -28.95 -12.96
CA SER A 725 28.26 -30.07 -12.53
C SER A 725 27.83 -30.88 -13.74
N ARG A 726 28.25 -32.16 -13.82
CA ARG A 726 27.95 -33.07 -14.96
C ARG A 726 28.24 -32.44 -16.34
N GLY A 727 29.35 -31.71 -16.47
CA GLY A 727 29.75 -31.01 -17.71
C GLY A 727 29.02 -29.69 -17.98
N TRP A 728 28.05 -29.30 -17.16
CA TRP A 728 27.40 -27.99 -17.21
C TRP A 728 28.21 -26.94 -16.47
N ILE A 729 28.43 -25.80 -17.12
CA ILE A 729 29.23 -24.69 -16.59
C ILE A 729 28.35 -23.61 -15.97
N GLY A 730 27.24 -23.28 -16.64
CA GLY A 730 26.40 -22.16 -16.24
C GLY A 730 25.35 -21.80 -17.27
N THR A 731 24.69 -20.67 -17.02
CA THR A 731 23.64 -20.13 -17.90
C THR A 731 23.79 -18.61 -18.04
N VAL A 732 23.39 -18.08 -19.19
CA VAL A 732 23.39 -16.65 -19.49
C VAL A 732 21.99 -16.23 -19.95
N ILE A 733 21.44 -15.19 -19.32
CA ILE A 733 20.24 -14.51 -19.77
C ILE A 733 20.64 -13.42 -20.76
N LEU A 734 20.12 -13.49 -21.99
CA LEU A 734 20.28 -12.46 -23.00
C LEU A 734 19.16 -11.41 -22.91
N ARG A 735 19.40 -10.20 -23.42
CA ARG A 735 18.42 -9.10 -23.40
C ARG A 735 17.11 -9.38 -24.15
N ASN A 736 17.08 -10.39 -25.02
CA ASN A 736 15.89 -10.84 -25.76
C ASN A 736 15.16 -12.00 -25.07
N ASN A 737 15.28 -12.13 -23.74
CA ASN A 737 14.63 -13.17 -22.92
C ASN A 737 15.05 -14.62 -23.25
N THR A 738 16.23 -14.81 -23.86
CA THR A 738 16.78 -16.14 -24.17
C THR A 738 17.75 -16.58 -23.07
N LEU A 739 17.61 -17.83 -22.61
CA LEU A 739 18.59 -18.56 -21.81
C LEU A 739 19.59 -19.28 -22.72
N LEU A 740 20.88 -19.07 -22.47
CA LEU A 740 21.96 -19.84 -23.06
C LEU A 740 22.55 -20.76 -21.99
N PHE A 741 22.35 -22.06 -22.12
CA PHE A 741 23.01 -23.05 -21.26
C PHE A 741 24.39 -23.38 -21.84
N LEU A 742 25.42 -23.39 -21.00
CA LEU A 742 26.81 -23.56 -21.39
C LEU A 742 27.37 -24.88 -20.87
N ARG A 743 27.97 -25.69 -21.75
CA ARG A 743 28.62 -26.97 -21.41
C ARG A 743 30.12 -26.93 -21.68
N GLU A 744 30.91 -27.63 -20.86
CA GLU A 744 32.38 -27.64 -20.89
C GLU A 744 32.99 -27.83 -22.30
N GLY A 745 32.40 -28.71 -23.11
CA GLY A 745 32.83 -29.00 -24.47
C GLY A 745 32.56 -27.92 -25.53
N GLY A 746 31.98 -26.77 -25.14
CA GLY A 746 31.66 -25.66 -26.05
C GLY A 746 30.23 -25.69 -26.61
N GLU A 747 29.48 -26.77 -26.35
CA GLU A 747 28.08 -26.90 -26.74
C GLU A 747 27.21 -25.86 -26.01
N THR A 748 26.17 -25.36 -26.70
CA THR A 748 25.17 -24.48 -26.09
C THR A 748 23.75 -24.91 -26.44
N LEU A 749 22.84 -24.75 -25.49
CA LEU A 749 21.40 -24.80 -25.76
C LEU A 749 20.82 -23.38 -25.63
N ARG A 750 20.02 -22.97 -26.62
CA ARG A 750 19.27 -21.71 -26.59
C ARG A 750 17.80 -21.99 -26.29
N LEU A 751 17.26 -21.35 -25.27
CA LEU A 751 15.85 -21.49 -24.89
C LEU A 751 15.22 -20.11 -24.72
N ALA A 752 14.20 -19.81 -25.53
CA ALA A 752 13.40 -18.61 -25.33
C ALA A 752 12.46 -18.81 -24.14
N VAL A 753 12.59 -17.98 -23.11
CA VAL A 753 11.62 -17.97 -22.01
C VAL A 753 10.36 -17.25 -22.51
N PRO A 754 9.16 -17.81 -22.32
CA PRO A 754 7.90 -17.22 -22.80
C PRO A 754 7.47 -16.07 -21.89
N ALA A 755 8.33 -15.06 -21.77
CA ALA A 755 8.11 -13.83 -21.01
C ALA A 755 7.85 -12.66 -21.98
N GLN A 756 6.80 -11.89 -21.69
CA GLN A 756 6.41 -10.70 -22.47
C GLN A 756 7.24 -9.49 -22.08
N ALA A 757 7.49 -9.29 -20.79
CA ALA A 757 8.35 -8.23 -20.29
C ALA A 757 9.83 -8.65 -20.35
N PRO A 758 10.77 -7.70 -20.45
CA PRO A 758 12.20 -8.00 -20.34
C PRO A 758 12.54 -8.64 -18.99
N ILE A 759 13.16 -9.82 -19.00
CA ILE A 759 13.53 -10.54 -17.77
C ILE A 759 14.50 -9.70 -16.97
N GLN A 760 14.08 -9.26 -15.78
CA GLN A 760 14.90 -8.46 -14.90
C GLN A 760 15.76 -9.31 -13.97
N ALA A 761 15.22 -10.40 -13.42
CA ALA A 761 15.87 -11.28 -12.44
C ALA A 761 17.17 -11.91 -12.95
N SER A 762 18.07 -12.26 -12.03
CA SER A 762 19.24 -13.10 -12.31
C SER A 762 18.85 -14.58 -12.30
N PRO A 763 19.51 -15.43 -13.11
CA PRO A 763 19.23 -16.86 -13.10
C PRO A 763 19.80 -17.51 -11.83
N VAL A 764 19.14 -18.56 -11.36
CA VAL A 764 19.47 -19.31 -10.14
C VAL A 764 19.58 -20.78 -10.45
N PHE A 765 20.47 -21.50 -9.78
CA PHE A 765 20.57 -22.96 -9.89
C PHE A 765 20.11 -23.66 -8.62
N ALA A 766 19.45 -24.81 -8.77
CA ALA A 766 19.12 -25.71 -7.65
C ALA A 766 18.86 -27.14 -8.15
N ASP A 767 19.06 -28.15 -7.30
CA ASP A 767 18.61 -29.52 -7.55
C ASP A 767 17.25 -29.73 -6.88
N LEU A 768 16.16 -29.29 -7.52
CA LEU A 768 14.83 -29.27 -6.90
C LEU A 768 14.24 -30.67 -6.64
N GLU A 769 14.79 -31.70 -7.29
CA GLU A 769 14.24 -33.06 -7.26
C GLU A 769 15.18 -34.07 -6.59
N HIS A 770 16.34 -33.61 -6.10
CA HIS A 770 17.42 -34.41 -5.52
C HIS A 770 17.92 -35.56 -6.39
N ARG A 771 17.76 -35.44 -7.71
CA ARG A 771 18.23 -36.45 -8.69
C ARG A 771 19.64 -36.16 -9.20
N GLY A 772 20.27 -35.09 -8.70
CA GLY A 772 21.56 -34.59 -9.18
C GLY A 772 21.47 -33.89 -10.53
N GLU A 773 20.26 -33.60 -11.02
CA GLU A 773 20.02 -32.79 -12.20
C GLU A 773 19.67 -31.36 -11.77
N LEU A 774 20.51 -30.39 -12.16
CA LEU A 774 20.30 -29.00 -11.78
C LEU A 774 19.24 -28.33 -12.64
N ALA A 775 18.30 -27.63 -12.02
CA ALA A 775 17.39 -26.73 -12.70
C ALA A 775 17.96 -25.30 -12.74
N VAL A 776 17.67 -24.57 -13.81
CA VAL A 776 17.81 -23.11 -13.90
C VAL A 776 16.46 -22.47 -13.61
N LEU A 777 16.38 -21.66 -12.54
CA LEU A 777 15.21 -20.89 -12.16
C LEU A 777 15.34 -19.44 -12.63
N VAL A 778 14.23 -18.88 -13.16
CA VAL A 778 14.14 -17.49 -13.60
C VAL A 778 12.76 -16.92 -13.28
N ALA A 779 12.72 -15.76 -12.62
CA ALA A 779 11.48 -15.01 -12.41
C ALA A 779 11.24 -14.02 -13.55
N ALA A 780 10.04 -14.04 -14.14
CA ALA A 780 9.64 -13.15 -15.23
C ALA A 780 8.12 -13.03 -15.30
N ASP A 781 7.61 -11.87 -15.75
CA ASP A 781 6.18 -11.54 -15.76
C ASP A 781 5.53 -11.82 -14.39
N ASP A 782 4.58 -12.76 -14.30
CA ASP A 782 3.94 -13.20 -13.06
C ASP A 782 4.39 -14.60 -12.61
N LYS A 783 5.49 -15.13 -13.18
CA LYS A 783 5.88 -16.54 -13.09
C LYS A 783 7.31 -16.77 -12.64
N ILE A 784 7.50 -17.93 -12.02
CA ILE A 784 8.82 -18.53 -11.81
C ILE A 784 8.92 -19.69 -12.78
N PHE A 785 9.86 -19.61 -13.72
CA PHE A 785 10.20 -20.70 -14.63
C PHE A 785 11.33 -21.53 -14.04
N ALA A 786 11.31 -22.83 -14.29
CA ALA A 786 12.43 -23.71 -14.01
C ALA A 786 12.62 -24.67 -15.18
N TYR A 787 13.86 -24.79 -15.65
CA TYR A 787 14.21 -25.67 -16.78
C TYR A 787 15.37 -26.57 -16.38
N THR A 788 15.31 -27.83 -16.78
CA THR A 788 16.48 -28.70 -16.78
C THR A 788 17.51 -28.14 -17.76
N PRO A 789 18.77 -28.59 -17.67
CA PRO A 789 19.81 -28.09 -18.55
C PRO A 789 19.56 -28.44 -20.03
N ASP A 790 18.78 -29.49 -20.29
CA ASP A 790 18.32 -29.89 -21.61
C ASP A 790 17.11 -29.07 -22.13
N GLY A 791 16.71 -28.03 -21.39
CA GLY A 791 15.67 -27.08 -21.78
C GLY A 791 14.25 -27.56 -21.51
N ILE A 792 14.09 -28.66 -20.78
CA ILE A 792 12.79 -29.24 -20.45
C ILE A 792 12.26 -28.55 -19.19
N PRO A 793 11.01 -28.08 -19.13
CA PRO A 793 10.44 -27.52 -17.90
C PRO A 793 10.53 -28.50 -16.73
N VAL A 794 10.83 -28.03 -15.53
CA VAL A 794 10.73 -28.88 -14.33
C VAL A 794 9.24 -29.13 -14.03
N THR A 795 8.91 -30.32 -13.53
CA THR A 795 7.53 -30.67 -13.13
C THR A 795 6.96 -29.61 -12.18
N ASN A 796 5.70 -29.22 -12.39
CA ASN A 796 4.98 -28.12 -11.69
C ASN A 796 5.42 -26.69 -12.03
N PHE A 797 6.38 -26.49 -12.94
CA PHE A 797 6.76 -25.17 -13.42
C PHE A 797 6.12 -24.84 -14.78
N PRO A 798 5.80 -23.56 -15.04
CA PRO A 798 6.05 -22.40 -14.18
C PRO A 798 5.09 -22.27 -12.99
N ILE A 799 5.60 -21.82 -11.84
CA ILE A 799 4.77 -21.42 -10.70
C ILE A 799 4.21 -20.02 -10.97
N ARG A 800 2.89 -19.84 -10.82
CA ARG A 800 2.24 -18.53 -10.95
C ARG A 800 2.15 -17.82 -9.60
N THR A 801 2.63 -16.59 -9.57
CA THR A 801 2.59 -15.70 -8.38
C THR A 801 1.32 -14.85 -8.32
N PHE A 802 0.60 -14.77 -9.45
CA PHE A 802 -0.51 -13.84 -9.65
C PHE A 802 -0.13 -12.40 -9.35
N SER A 803 1.11 -11.99 -9.66
CA SER A 803 1.53 -10.61 -9.51
C SER A 803 0.88 -9.72 -10.57
N ALA A 804 0.36 -8.58 -10.14
CA ALA A 804 -0.21 -7.58 -11.05
C ALA A 804 0.87 -6.82 -11.85
N LYS A 805 2.16 -6.98 -11.50
CA LYS A 805 3.30 -6.30 -12.11
C LYS A 805 4.41 -7.31 -12.43
N PRO A 806 5.22 -7.10 -13.48
CA PRO A 806 6.34 -7.99 -13.80
C PRO A 806 7.32 -8.14 -12.62
N LEU A 807 7.74 -9.38 -12.35
CA LEU A 807 8.70 -9.71 -11.30
C LEU A 807 10.09 -9.13 -11.61
N ALA A 808 10.67 -8.44 -10.63
CA ALA A 808 12.01 -7.86 -10.73
C ALA A 808 13.05 -8.52 -9.81
N GLY A 809 12.64 -9.05 -8.66
CA GLY A 809 13.52 -9.76 -7.71
C GLY A 809 13.93 -11.14 -8.23
N SER A 810 15.12 -11.61 -7.85
CA SER A 810 15.59 -12.95 -8.21
C SER A 810 15.09 -13.99 -7.19
N PRO A 811 14.85 -15.25 -7.58
CA PRO A 811 14.52 -16.30 -6.63
C PRO A 811 15.66 -16.58 -5.63
N ILE A 812 15.31 -17.02 -4.43
CA ILE A 812 16.20 -17.60 -3.42
C ILE A 812 15.74 -19.04 -3.18
N VAL A 813 16.68 -19.97 -3.00
CA VAL A 813 16.36 -21.40 -2.98
C VAL A 813 16.94 -22.07 -1.74
N ALA A 814 16.05 -22.52 -0.86
CA ALA A 814 16.35 -23.10 0.45
C ALA A 814 15.16 -23.91 0.95
N ASP A 815 15.37 -24.90 1.82
CA ASP A 815 14.30 -25.67 2.47
C ASP A 815 13.63 -24.85 3.58
N LEU A 816 12.35 -24.49 3.40
CA LEU A 816 11.63 -23.56 4.28
C LEU A 816 10.70 -24.28 5.26
N ASP A 817 10.29 -25.51 4.95
CA ASP A 817 9.33 -26.28 5.75
C ASP A 817 9.90 -27.54 6.43
N GLY A 818 11.17 -27.85 6.17
CA GLY A 818 11.94 -28.90 6.81
C GLY A 818 11.77 -30.28 6.17
N ASP A 819 11.15 -30.36 4.99
CA ASP A 819 10.94 -31.62 4.26
C ASP A 819 12.20 -32.14 3.54
N THR A 820 13.33 -31.43 3.68
CA THR A 820 14.64 -31.63 3.05
C THR A 820 14.76 -31.16 1.61
N PHE A 821 13.66 -30.93 0.89
CA PHE A 821 13.67 -30.39 -0.46
C PHE A 821 13.79 -28.87 -0.45
N GLU A 822 14.47 -28.32 -1.44
CA GLU A 822 14.60 -26.88 -1.55
C GLU A 822 13.32 -26.23 -2.12
N ASP A 823 12.88 -25.18 -1.43
CA ASP A 823 11.75 -24.32 -1.76
C ASP A 823 12.24 -22.97 -2.31
N ILE A 824 11.31 -22.10 -2.69
CA ILE A 824 11.58 -20.86 -3.41
C ILE A 824 11.01 -19.66 -2.67
N ILE A 825 11.85 -18.65 -2.41
CA ILE A 825 11.44 -17.34 -1.89
C ILE A 825 11.62 -16.27 -2.98
N LEU A 826 10.66 -15.34 -3.09
CA LEU A 826 10.83 -14.14 -3.91
C LEU A 826 9.98 -12.96 -3.44
N HIS A 827 10.36 -11.77 -3.89
CA HIS A 827 9.50 -10.59 -3.88
C HIS A 827 8.69 -10.48 -5.17
N THR A 828 7.48 -9.94 -5.04
CA THR A 828 6.68 -9.46 -6.15
C THR A 828 6.64 -7.94 -6.19
N THR A 829 6.63 -7.37 -7.38
CA THR A 829 6.65 -5.92 -7.60
C THR A 829 5.34 -5.25 -7.17
N ASP A 830 4.26 -6.02 -6.96
CA ASP A 830 2.99 -5.57 -6.39
C ASP A 830 2.93 -5.65 -4.85
N GLY A 831 4.06 -5.87 -4.17
CA GLY A 831 4.17 -5.67 -2.72
C GLY A 831 3.99 -6.92 -1.87
N ARG A 832 4.48 -8.09 -2.31
CA ARG A 832 4.46 -9.32 -1.52
C ARG A 832 5.83 -9.98 -1.44
N LEU A 833 6.12 -10.59 -0.29
CA LEU A 833 7.17 -11.60 -0.12
C LEU A 833 6.48 -12.96 -0.04
N LEU A 834 6.89 -13.89 -0.90
CA LEU A 834 6.26 -15.20 -1.08
C LEU A 834 7.27 -16.32 -0.87
N GLY A 835 6.82 -17.41 -0.23
CA GLY A 835 7.53 -18.69 -0.18
C GLY A 835 6.67 -19.79 -0.82
N TYR A 836 7.23 -20.51 -1.78
CA TYR A 836 6.59 -21.65 -2.47
C TYR A 836 7.42 -22.90 -2.31
N ASN A 837 6.78 -24.04 -2.07
CA ASN A 837 7.49 -25.30 -2.24
C ASN A 837 7.71 -25.67 -3.70
N ARG A 838 8.53 -26.68 -3.97
CA ARG A 838 8.81 -27.17 -5.33
C ARG A 838 7.57 -27.69 -6.09
N ARG A 839 6.45 -27.95 -5.41
CA ARG A 839 5.18 -28.36 -6.01
C ARG A 839 4.32 -27.18 -6.45
N GLY A 840 4.77 -25.95 -6.17
CA GLY A 840 4.01 -24.72 -6.45
C GLY A 840 2.98 -24.37 -5.38
N GLU A 841 3.01 -25.04 -4.23
CA GLU A 841 2.13 -24.73 -3.10
C GLU A 841 2.71 -23.55 -2.31
N LEU A 842 1.85 -22.59 -1.95
CA LEU A 842 2.25 -21.41 -1.19
C LEU A 842 2.45 -21.79 0.29
N LEU A 843 3.68 -21.67 0.80
CA LEU A 843 4.03 -21.92 2.20
C LEU A 843 3.71 -20.70 3.07
N PHE A 844 4.06 -19.50 2.60
CA PHE A 844 3.74 -18.25 3.28
C PHE A 844 3.64 -17.07 2.31
N ALA A 845 2.95 -16.03 2.75
CA ALA A 845 2.97 -14.71 2.12
C ALA A 845 2.98 -13.63 3.20
N THR A 846 3.70 -12.54 2.96
CA THR A 846 3.63 -11.33 3.80
C THR A 846 3.75 -10.06 2.95
N ALA A 847 3.16 -8.96 3.41
CA ALA A 847 3.16 -7.69 2.73
C ALA A 847 4.53 -6.99 2.80
N ILE A 848 4.93 -6.37 1.70
CA ILE A 848 6.05 -5.41 1.59
C ILE A 848 5.57 -4.20 0.79
N ALA A 849 6.33 -3.12 0.75
CA ALA A 849 5.92 -1.95 -0.03
C ALA A 849 5.86 -2.29 -1.54
N GLU A 850 4.87 -1.73 -2.25
CA GLU A 850 4.76 -1.88 -3.71
C GLU A 850 6.02 -1.41 -4.44
N ASN A 851 6.23 -1.81 -5.69
CA ASN A 851 7.39 -1.43 -6.50
C ASN A 851 8.75 -1.79 -5.84
N THR A 852 8.76 -2.75 -4.92
CA THR A 852 10.00 -3.31 -4.36
C THR A 852 10.61 -4.28 -5.37
N GLU A 853 11.84 -3.98 -5.80
CA GLU A 853 12.57 -4.78 -6.80
C GLU A 853 13.77 -5.54 -6.21
N THR A 854 14.01 -5.40 -4.90
CA THR A 854 15.08 -6.11 -4.17
C THR A 854 14.84 -7.62 -4.20
N THR A 855 15.91 -8.37 -3.96
CA THR A 855 15.90 -9.81 -3.76
C THR A 855 16.06 -10.10 -2.27
N PRO A 856 15.23 -10.97 -1.66
CA PRO A 856 15.42 -11.37 -0.26
C PRO A 856 16.75 -12.12 -0.07
N ALA A 857 17.14 -12.35 1.18
CA ALA A 857 18.31 -13.15 1.49
C ALA A 857 18.04 -14.04 2.71
N VAL A 858 18.66 -15.22 2.73
CA VAL A 858 18.66 -16.12 3.87
C VAL A 858 20.05 -16.31 4.45
N SER A 859 20.12 -16.60 5.73
CA SER A 859 21.31 -17.10 6.42
C SER A 859 20.94 -18.20 7.38
N LEU A 860 21.93 -18.91 7.90
CA LEU A 860 21.69 -19.84 8.99
C LEU A 860 21.43 -19.07 10.30
N SER A 861 20.61 -19.65 11.16
CA SER A 861 20.50 -19.25 12.56
C SER A 861 21.84 -19.42 13.29
N LEU A 862 21.98 -18.81 14.47
CA LEU A 862 23.21 -18.87 15.28
C LEU A 862 23.65 -20.29 15.65
N ASP A 863 22.70 -21.21 15.81
CA ASP A 863 22.95 -22.62 16.09
C ASP A 863 23.20 -23.46 14.82
N GLY A 864 23.06 -22.85 13.64
CA GLY A 864 23.26 -23.48 12.34
C GLY A 864 22.16 -24.46 11.92
N THR A 865 21.04 -24.53 12.64
CA THR A 865 20.01 -25.56 12.41
C THR A 865 18.82 -25.10 11.58
N ARG A 866 18.53 -23.79 11.56
CA ARG A 866 17.38 -23.16 10.91
C ARG A 866 17.82 -22.02 10.01
N LEU A 867 16.86 -21.41 9.32
CA LEU A 867 17.06 -20.25 8.48
C LEU A 867 16.52 -18.97 9.11
N TRP A 868 17.28 -17.90 8.92
CA TRP A 868 16.85 -16.52 9.06
C TRP A 868 16.62 -15.92 7.67
N LEU A 869 15.53 -15.20 7.50
CA LEU A 869 15.10 -14.56 6.26
C LEU A 869 15.08 -13.04 6.44
N TYR A 870 15.72 -12.34 5.52
CA TYR A 870 15.78 -10.88 5.46
C TYR A 870 15.14 -10.36 4.19
N SER A 871 14.28 -9.36 4.34
CA SER A 871 13.55 -8.71 3.26
C SER A 871 13.65 -7.20 3.42
N LEU A 872 14.00 -6.50 2.33
CA LEU A 872 14.19 -5.05 2.32
C LEU A 872 13.27 -4.43 1.29
N ASP A 873 12.43 -3.48 1.71
CA ASP A 873 11.59 -2.75 0.77
C ASP A 873 12.29 -1.53 0.15
N ARG A 874 11.64 -0.92 -0.84
CA ARG A 874 12.21 0.19 -1.62
C ARG A 874 12.55 1.46 -0.84
N ASN A 875 12.00 1.65 0.37
CA ASN A 875 12.29 2.83 1.20
C ASN A 875 13.02 2.45 2.49
N GLY A 876 13.64 1.28 2.54
CA GLY A 876 14.56 0.92 3.61
C GLY A 876 13.91 0.25 4.81
N PHE A 877 12.67 -0.23 4.73
CA PHE A 877 12.10 -1.06 5.79
C PHE A 877 12.67 -2.47 5.68
N LEU A 878 13.67 -2.75 6.51
CA LEU A 878 14.35 -4.03 6.59
C LEU A 878 13.66 -4.91 7.62
N GLN A 879 13.06 -6.00 7.16
CA GLN A 879 12.42 -7.03 7.97
C GLN A 879 13.33 -8.23 8.14
N GLY A 880 13.22 -8.90 9.29
CA GLY A 880 13.97 -10.11 9.62
C GLY A 880 13.06 -11.13 10.28
N PHE A 881 13.10 -12.39 9.83
CA PHE A 881 12.28 -13.48 10.34
C PHE A 881 13.13 -14.74 10.60
N GLU A 882 12.85 -15.46 11.68
CA GLU A 882 13.22 -16.86 11.84
C GLU A 882 12.14 -17.75 11.18
N LEU A 883 12.59 -18.78 10.45
CA LEU A 883 11.75 -19.81 9.85
C LEU A 883 11.83 -21.08 10.71
N PRO A 884 10.94 -21.29 11.71
CA PRO A 884 11.14 -22.28 12.75
C PRO A 884 11.03 -23.74 12.28
N ARG A 885 10.47 -23.99 11.10
CA ARG A 885 10.33 -25.32 10.49
C ARG A 885 11.37 -25.62 9.42
N SER A 886 12.12 -24.61 8.97
CA SER A 886 13.16 -24.77 7.94
C SER A 886 14.28 -25.70 8.38
N SER A 887 15.05 -26.18 7.40
CA SER A 887 16.33 -26.84 7.64
C SER A 887 17.48 -25.99 7.10
N ALA A 888 18.72 -26.35 7.45
CA ALA A 888 19.92 -25.70 6.91
C ALA A 888 20.27 -26.13 5.47
N ASN A 889 19.34 -26.75 4.72
CA ASN A 889 19.51 -27.04 3.30
C ASN A 889 19.30 -25.75 2.49
N VAL A 890 20.35 -25.27 1.83
CA VAL A 890 20.31 -24.02 1.04
C VAL A 890 21.07 -24.22 -0.25
N ALA A 891 20.45 -23.93 -1.39
CA ALA A 891 21.11 -23.94 -2.70
C ALA A 891 21.58 -22.54 -3.11
N TRP A 892 20.81 -21.50 -2.76
CA TRP A 892 21.06 -20.13 -3.18
C TRP A 892 20.62 -19.14 -2.09
N PHE A 893 21.58 -18.50 -1.42
CA PHE A 893 21.35 -17.72 -0.20
C PHE A 893 20.85 -16.29 -0.45
N SER A 894 21.33 -15.62 -1.50
CA SER A 894 21.02 -14.21 -1.77
C SER A 894 21.20 -13.88 -3.26
N LEU A 895 20.92 -12.64 -3.68
CA LEU A 895 21.31 -12.16 -5.01
C LEU A 895 22.80 -12.44 -5.27
N TYR A 896 23.12 -13.05 -6.41
CA TYR A 896 24.47 -13.54 -6.77
C TYR A 896 25.00 -14.68 -5.88
N ALA A 897 24.10 -15.59 -5.50
CA ALA A 897 24.30 -16.84 -4.75
C ALA A 897 24.56 -16.67 -3.25
N ASN A 898 25.40 -15.73 -2.81
CA ASN A 898 25.80 -15.60 -1.41
C ASN A 898 26.38 -14.20 -1.10
N ALA A 899 26.82 -14.02 0.15
CA ALA A 899 27.44 -12.79 0.62
C ALA A 899 28.67 -12.35 -0.19
N ARG A 900 29.38 -13.28 -0.83
CA ARG A 900 30.61 -13.00 -1.61
C ARG A 900 30.33 -12.63 -3.06
N ASN A 901 29.06 -12.62 -3.48
CA ASN A 901 28.65 -12.51 -4.87
C ASN A 901 29.34 -13.55 -5.78
N SER A 902 29.53 -14.80 -5.30
CA SER A 902 30.22 -15.82 -6.11
C SER A 902 29.48 -16.19 -7.39
N ASN A 903 28.16 -15.91 -7.42
CA ASN A 903 27.25 -16.18 -8.52
C ASN A 903 27.38 -17.61 -9.08
N THR A 904 27.70 -18.52 -8.17
CA THR A 904 27.99 -19.93 -8.41
C THR A 904 27.19 -20.75 -7.41
N LEU A 905 26.54 -21.82 -7.87
CA LEU A 905 25.83 -22.76 -7.01
C LEU A 905 26.74 -23.23 -5.86
N GLN A 906 26.29 -23.04 -4.63
CA GLN A 906 26.97 -23.50 -3.43
C GLN A 906 25.92 -24.09 -2.49
N THR A 907 25.74 -25.41 -2.59
CA THR A 907 24.76 -26.12 -1.78
C THR A 907 25.29 -26.39 -0.39
N GLN A 908 24.55 -25.95 0.61
CA GLN A 908 24.67 -26.44 1.98
C GLN A 908 23.61 -27.53 2.19
N ARG A 909 24.01 -28.65 2.80
CA ARG A 909 23.13 -29.79 3.05
C ARG A 909 23.24 -30.27 4.50
N THR A 910 22.10 -30.60 5.09
CA THR A 910 22.01 -31.24 6.40
C THR A 910 22.31 -32.74 6.30
N PRO A 911 22.71 -33.41 7.40
CA PRO A 911 23.02 -34.85 7.38
C PRO A 911 21.85 -35.77 6.97
N ASN A 912 20.61 -35.32 7.18
CA ASN A 912 19.40 -36.05 6.79
C ASN A 912 18.98 -35.82 5.32
N TRP A 913 19.68 -34.96 4.57
CA TRP A 913 19.48 -34.84 3.14
C TRP A 913 19.83 -36.16 2.45
N GLN A 914 18.97 -36.64 1.55
CA GLN A 914 19.16 -37.92 0.85
C GLN A 914 18.94 -37.74 -0.66
N PRO A 915 19.83 -38.27 -1.52
CA PRO A 915 19.60 -38.24 -2.95
C PRO A 915 18.42 -39.14 -3.34
N VAL A 916 17.59 -38.68 -4.25
CA VAL A 916 16.51 -39.48 -4.84
C VAL A 916 17.08 -40.30 -5.99
N THR A 917 17.03 -41.63 -5.86
CA THR A 917 17.43 -42.56 -6.91
C THR A 917 16.22 -43.28 -7.47
N ILE A 918 16.02 -43.19 -8.78
CA ILE A 918 14.98 -43.94 -9.50
C ILE A 918 15.59 -45.25 -9.99
N SER A 919 15.17 -46.38 -9.39
CA SER A 919 15.67 -47.71 -9.73
C SER A 919 14.98 -48.31 -10.95
N GLU A 920 13.71 -47.97 -11.19
CA GLU A 920 12.95 -48.41 -12.37
C GLU A 920 13.54 -47.83 -13.66
N PHE A 921 13.62 -48.66 -14.70
CA PHE A 921 14.18 -48.24 -15.99
C PHE A 921 13.28 -47.23 -16.71
N PHE A 922 11.97 -47.52 -16.75
CA PHE A 922 10.93 -46.68 -17.35
C PHE A 922 9.72 -46.59 -16.41
N PRO A 923 9.78 -45.71 -15.39
CA PRO A 923 8.80 -45.68 -14.32
C PRO A 923 7.43 -45.23 -14.82
N ALA A 924 6.39 -46.05 -14.66
CA ALA A 924 5.06 -45.76 -15.21
C ALA A 924 4.46 -44.44 -14.67
N GLN A 925 4.76 -44.08 -13.42
CA GLN A 925 4.29 -42.83 -12.82
C GLN A 925 4.96 -41.57 -13.39
N SER A 926 6.11 -41.71 -14.05
CA SER A 926 6.77 -40.59 -14.75
C SER A 926 6.16 -40.34 -16.13
N VAL A 927 5.33 -41.26 -16.64
CA VAL A 927 4.79 -41.20 -17.99
C VAL A 927 3.41 -40.54 -18.00
N TYR A 928 3.33 -39.36 -18.57
CA TYR A 928 2.07 -38.61 -18.69
C TYR A 928 2.10 -37.68 -19.90
N ASN A 929 0.96 -37.09 -20.24
CA ASN A 929 0.90 -36.02 -21.25
C ASN A 929 0.31 -34.73 -20.68
N TYR A 930 0.82 -33.59 -21.17
CA TYR A 930 0.32 -32.27 -20.76
C TYR A 930 0.44 -31.24 -21.89
N PRO A 931 -0.49 -30.25 -22.00
CA PRO A 931 -1.76 -30.22 -21.29
C PRO A 931 -2.65 -31.42 -21.69
N ASN A 932 -3.54 -31.81 -20.78
CA ASN A 932 -4.56 -32.83 -21.03
C ASN A 932 -5.85 -32.44 -20.29
N PRO A 933 -6.92 -31.99 -20.98
CA PRO A 933 -7.09 -31.98 -22.43
C PRO A 933 -6.19 -30.98 -23.17
N ALA A 934 -5.75 -31.37 -24.36
CA ALA A 934 -4.91 -30.59 -25.26
C ALA A 934 -5.73 -29.88 -26.35
N ARG A 935 -5.23 -28.74 -26.85
CA ARG A 935 -5.87 -27.98 -27.94
C ARG A 935 -5.03 -27.98 -29.22
N GLU A 936 -3.87 -27.32 -29.14
CA GLU A 936 -2.97 -27.13 -30.28
C GLU A 936 -1.84 -28.17 -30.32
N GLN A 937 -1.32 -28.53 -29.15
CA GLN A 937 -0.29 -29.55 -28.97
C GLN A 937 -0.39 -30.20 -27.59
N THR A 938 0.21 -31.37 -27.43
CA THR A 938 0.45 -32.02 -26.14
C THR A 938 1.87 -32.56 -26.10
N HIS A 939 2.43 -32.67 -24.90
CA HIS A 939 3.78 -33.14 -24.65
C HIS A 939 3.70 -34.47 -23.92
N PHE A 940 4.28 -35.52 -24.47
CA PHE A 940 4.50 -36.78 -23.76
C PHE A 940 5.79 -36.67 -22.95
N ARG A 941 5.66 -36.79 -21.64
CA ARG A 941 6.77 -36.78 -20.69
C ARG A 941 7.00 -38.17 -20.14
N PHE A 942 8.27 -38.53 -19.97
CA PHE A 942 8.69 -39.80 -19.36
C PHE A 942 10.12 -39.72 -18.83
N PHE A 943 10.40 -40.41 -17.73
CA PHE A 943 11.77 -40.57 -17.23
C PHE A 943 12.41 -41.84 -17.81
N LEU A 944 13.70 -41.78 -18.08
CA LEU A 944 14.51 -42.94 -18.43
C LEU A 944 15.69 -43.06 -17.47
N ARG A 945 15.97 -44.27 -16.98
CA ARG A 945 17.17 -44.52 -16.18
C ARG A 945 18.45 -44.53 -17.03
N GLU A 946 18.38 -45.10 -18.23
CA GLU A 946 19.51 -45.25 -19.16
C GLU A 946 19.10 -44.81 -20.57
N ASN A 947 20.07 -44.43 -21.40
CA ASN A 947 19.83 -44.01 -22.78
C ASN A 947 19.16 -45.15 -23.57
N THR A 948 18.04 -44.88 -24.22
CA THR A 948 17.34 -45.84 -25.09
C THR A 948 16.43 -45.11 -26.07
N ARG A 949 16.02 -45.79 -27.15
CA ARG A 949 14.95 -45.27 -27.99
C ARG A 949 13.59 -45.55 -27.37
N VAL A 950 12.67 -44.59 -27.48
CA VAL A 950 11.28 -44.76 -27.07
C VAL A 950 10.38 -44.49 -28.26
N THR A 951 9.51 -45.45 -28.57
CA THR A 951 8.49 -45.32 -29.60
C THR A 951 7.17 -44.92 -28.95
N ILE A 952 6.60 -43.81 -29.39
CA ILE A 952 5.30 -43.32 -28.96
C ILE A 952 4.31 -43.55 -30.10
N GLN A 953 3.24 -44.29 -29.82
CA GLN A 953 2.17 -44.57 -30.79
C GLN A 953 0.84 -44.08 -30.24
N VAL A 954 0.09 -43.33 -31.03
CA VAL A 954 -1.23 -42.81 -30.65
C VAL A 954 -2.31 -43.42 -31.54
N PHE A 955 -3.39 -43.90 -30.92
CA PHE A 955 -4.50 -44.58 -31.56
C PHE A 955 -5.83 -43.88 -31.25
N SER A 956 -6.77 -43.90 -32.20
CA SER A 956 -8.17 -43.54 -31.95
C SER A 956 -8.86 -44.58 -31.05
N LEU A 957 -10.07 -44.28 -30.58
CA LEU A 957 -10.92 -45.27 -29.88
C LEU A 957 -11.24 -46.51 -30.71
N THR A 958 -11.20 -46.41 -32.04
CA THR A 958 -11.41 -47.54 -32.96
C THR A 958 -10.15 -48.37 -33.19
N GLY A 959 -9.02 -48.02 -32.56
CA GLY A 959 -7.74 -48.71 -32.72
C GLY A 959 -6.93 -48.27 -33.95
N LYS A 960 -7.37 -47.26 -34.71
CA LYS A 960 -6.60 -46.72 -35.85
C LYS A 960 -5.41 -45.93 -35.33
N LYS A 961 -4.19 -46.24 -35.79
CA LYS A 961 -2.99 -45.44 -35.50
C LYS A 961 -3.10 -44.07 -36.16
N ILE A 962 -3.00 -43.01 -35.37
CA ILE A 962 -3.14 -41.60 -35.76
C ILE A 962 -1.78 -40.94 -35.87
N TRP A 963 -0.86 -41.29 -34.98
CA TRP A 963 0.46 -40.68 -34.91
C TRP A 963 1.48 -41.66 -34.34
N GLU A 964 2.73 -41.55 -34.77
CA GLU A 964 3.84 -42.33 -34.25
C GLU A 964 5.13 -41.52 -34.34
N GLN A 965 5.95 -41.61 -33.30
CA GLN A 965 7.31 -41.06 -33.32
C GLN A 965 8.24 -41.95 -32.50
N THR A 966 9.44 -42.20 -33.02
CA THR A 966 10.53 -42.81 -32.25
C THR A 966 11.57 -41.74 -31.95
N VAL A 967 12.00 -41.64 -30.69
CA VAL A 967 13.01 -40.66 -30.25
C VAL A 967 14.15 -41.35 -29.52
N ASP A 968 15.36 -40.82 -29.63
CA ASP A 968 16.48 -41.17 -28.77
C ASP A 968 16.27 -40.50 -27.40
N GLY A 969 15.94 -41.29 -26.39
CA GLY A 969 15.74 -40.86 -25.03
C GLY A 969 17.04 -40.89 -24.23
N ARG A 970 17.23 -39.87 -23.39
CA ARG A 970 18.37 -39.72 -22.50
C ARG A 970 18.07 -40.30 -21.13
N GLY A 971 19.01 -41.08 -20.61
CA GLY A 971 18.97 -41.65 -19.27
C GLY A 971 19.33 -40.64 -18.19
N GLY A 972 18.79 -40.84 -17.00
CA GLY A 972 19.02 -40.01 -15.82
C GLY A 972 18.25 -38.69 -15.81
N THR A 973 17.33 -38.46 -16.75
CA THR A 973 16.55 -37.23 -16.88
C THR A 973 15.14 -37.50 -17.41
N ASP A 974 14.26 -36.51 -17.27
CA ASP A 974 12.99 -36.46 -17.96
C ASP A 974 13.20 -36.19 -19.45
N ASN A 975 12.41 -36.85 -20.28
CA ASN A 975 12.36 -36.65 -21.73
C ASN A 975 11.00 -36.12 -22.12
N GLU A 976 10.96 -35.34 -23.19
CA GLU A 976 9.72 -34.74 -23.67
C GLU A 976 9.59 -34.81 -25.19
N VAL A 977 8.43 -35.26 -25.66
CA VAL A 977 8.11 -35.35 -27.10
C VAL A 977 6.81 -34.62 -27.38
N THR A 978 6.85 -33.66 -28.29
CA THR A 978 5.67 -32.84 -28.64
C THR A 978 4.88 -33.51 -29.77
N TRP A 979 3.58 -33.66 -29.57
CA TRP A 979 2.63 -34.02 -30.62
C TRP A 979 1.77 -32.81 -31.00
N ASN A 980 1.96 -32.33 -32.23
CA ASN A 980 1.16 -31.25 -32.82
C ASN A 980 -0.22 -31.77 -33.24
N LEU A 981 -1.27 -31.04 -32.88
CA LEU A 981 -2.67 -31.44 -33.05
C LEU A 981 -3.40 -30.66 -34.16
N ALA A 982 -2.67 -29.90 -35.00
CA ALA A 982 -3.24 -29.12 -36.09
C ALA A 982 -4.17 -29.96 -36.99
N ASP A 983 -3.78 -31.20 -37.29
CA ASP A 983 -4.55 -32.13 -38.16
C ASP A 983 -5.33 -33.20 -37.38
N VAL A 984 -5.49 -33.05 -36.06
CA VAL A 984 -6.14 -34.02 -35.17
C VAL A 984 -7.54 -33.53 -34.77
N GLN A 985 -8.56 -34.39 -34.78
CA GLN A 985 -9.93 -34.01 -34.38
C GLN A 985 -10.09 -34.04 -32.85
N SER A 986 -11.07 -33.29 -32.32
CA SER A 986 -11.47 -33.39 -30.92
C SER A 986 -11.91 -34.83 -30.59
N GLY A 987 -11.47 -35.35 -29.45
CA GLY A 987 -11.77 -36.73 -29.05
C GLY A 987 -10.82 -37.28 -28.00
N ILE A 988 -11.02 -38.55 -27.66
CA ILE A 988 -10.13 -39.32 -26.77
C ILE A 988 -9.27 -40.26 -27.61
N TYR A 989 -7.97 -40.27 -27.32
CA TYR A 989 -6.97 -41.11 -27.96
C TYR A 989 -6.22 -41.93 -26.89
N TYR A 990 -5.66 -43.07 -27.31
CA TYR A 990 -4.76 -43.88 -26.48
C TYR A 990 -3.34 -43.76 -27.00
N ALA A 991 -2.44 -43.28 -26.16
CA ALA A 991 -1.01 -43.30 -26.45
C ALA A 991 -0.34 -44.49 -25.75
N VAL A 992 0.60 -45.13 -26.44
CA VAL A 992 1.45 -46.20 -25.92
C VAL A 992 2.89 -45.77 -26.11
N LEU A 993 3.65 -45.73 -25.01
CA LEU A 993 5.08 -45.44 -25.04
C LEU A 993 5.84 -46.74 -24.76
N THR A 994 6.70 -47.14 -25.69
CA THR A 994 7.43 -48.41 -25.67
C THR A 994 8.94 -48.14 -25.75
N PRO A 995 9.71 -48.44 -24.68
CA PRO A 995 11.16 -48.42 -24.75
C PRO A 995 11.68 -49.57 -25.62
N LEU A 996 12.73 -49.30 -26.40
CA LEU A 996 13.33 -50.26 -27.33
C LEU A 996 13.78 -51.52 -26.59
N ASN A 997 13.46 -52.69 -27.16
CA ASN A 997 13.74 -54.02 -26.63
C ASN A 997 13.16 -54.31 -25.23
N ARG A 998 12.16 -53.52 -24.79
CA ARG A 998 11.51 -53.63 -23.46
C ARG A 998 10.00 -53.45 -23.57
N GLU A 999 9.37 -54.19 -24.47
CA GLU A 999 7.93 -54.10 -24.76
C GLU A 999 7.05 -54.34 -23.52
N SER A 1000 7.49 -55.20 -22.59
CA SER A 1000 6.81 -55.47 -21.32
C SER A 1000 6.74 -54.27 -20.38
N GLU A 1001 7.59 -53.26 -20.57
CA GLU A 1001 7.62 -52.02 -19.79
C GLU A 1001 6.79 -50.90 -20.43
N SER A 1002 6.03 -51.19 -21.51
CA SER A 1002 5.25 -50.15 -22.20
C SER A 1002 4.17 -49.53 -21.32
N VAL A 1003 4.05 -48.21 -21.36
CA VAL A 1003 3.03 -47.47 -20.60
C VAL A 1003 1.95 -46.93 -21.52
N ARG A 1004 0.69 -47.11 -21.12
CA ARG A 1004 -0.48 -46.64 -21.87
C ARG A 1004 -1.12 -45.47 -21.14
N LEU A 1005 -1.48 -44.42 -21.87
CA LEU A 1005 -2.16 -43.24 -21.31
C LEU A 1005 -3.26 -42.72 -22.24
N LYS A 1006 -4.22 -42.01 -21.66
CA LYS A 1006 -5.35 -41.41 -22.38
C LYS A 1006 -5.05 -39.94 -22.68
N VAL A 1007 -5.17 -39.56 -23.95
CA VAL A 1007 -5.01 -38.18 -24.40
C VAL A 1007 -6.37 -37.64 -24.82
N ALA A 1008 -6.83 -36.57 -24.19
CA ALA A 1008 -8.02 -35.84 -24.62
C ALA A 1008 -7.62 -34.64 -25.48
N VAL A 1009 -8.28 -34.47 -26.62
CA VAL A 1009 -8.10 -33.31 -27.52
C VAL A 1009 -9.41 -32.56 -27.61
N VAL A 1010 -9.37 -31.23 -27.42
CA VAL A 1010 -10.52 -30.32 -27.46
C VAL A 1010 -10.13 -29.10 -28.28
N LYS A 1011 -10.60 -29.03 -29.52
CA LYS A 1011 -10.47 -27.85 -30.39
C LYS A 1011 -11.54 -26.82 -30.14
#